data_AF-A0A1B6GUX1-F1
#
_entry.id   AF-A0A1B6GUX1-F1
#
_cell.length_a   1.000
_cell.length_b   1.000
_cell.length_c   1.000
_cell.angle_alpha   90.00
_cell.angle_beta   90.00
_cell.angle_gamma   90.00
#
_symmetry.space_group_name_H-M   'P 1'
#
loop_
_entity.id
_entity.type
_entity.pdbx_description
1 polymer ?
#
loop_
_entity_poly.entity_id
_entity_poly.type
_entity_poly.pdbx_seq_one_letter_code
_entity_poly.pdbx_strand_id
1 'polypeptide(L)'
;SSRAVRHLELHDVTYSSTGKLSGGIFWVYQLEKWRVTGHQVRAHSNFHIFYYFYDTHESEGTLSKYNLEGGRNYRYLGTAGSENDHKVPPGPREEPHRNIRKFKDFDKNLTDLEFDDNQRELIYRTLAAILLLGEIKFEKQDDGKAGLVENDTANKVAQLLDVDDKKLCWALCNYCVVLKGTAARRKHNVEEAREARDVLARGLYFRLVDWIVNTINLKLSLSRAVFGDSFFINVLDMFGFECYPKNSLEQLFVNTVNEQLQYHYNQRVFAWEMQEQIEEGIPLQSLQYYDNKPTIDELMTKPDGLLYIIDESNKNNQGASFIVEKLQSSPKGPRVKMSSSKEFSVAHYTGKISYDLQDIPSKNRDFLPPEMIETMRLSNDNVLKQLFTNQLSKSGNLTMPSDQSAPVATGKKKRWGQALVAEKSRRYNTTSRGEYSQTRRMRTASATFRAASLELLRNLAIGQDGSVTMGGTHFVRCIRADLTGQPHGFQPEVVRQQLRALAVIDTARARQKGYSHRVGFAEFIRRYKFLAFDFDENVEVTKENCRLLLVRLKMEGWVIGKSKVFLKYYNEEFLSRLYETQVKKIVKVQCMMRAFLAKRNFKGKMQARQSSLKQKSIDEAGVDHAGASGNNEESEEPINEGQPVVEEEGEFEDDETIDGYGIEGDDNETAIINDDEGENEEVEEGDEVEEE
;
A
#
# COMPACT_ATOMS: atom_id res chain seq x y z
N SER A 1 2.27 17.45 -8.13
CA SER A 1 2.94 16.52 -9.05
C SER A 1 3.17 15.20 -8.34
N SER A 2 2.28 14.22 -8.52
CA SER A 2 2.45 12.81 -8.12
C SER A 2 3.40 12.09 -9.09
N ARG A 3 4.49 12.76 -9.50
CA ARG A 3 5.54 12.13 -10.30
C ARG A 3 6.35 11.22 -9.37
N ALA A 4 5.80 10.01 -9.27
CA ALA A 4 6.31 8.79 -8.71
C ALA A 4 6.13 8.63 -7.19
N VAL A 5 5.10 7.85 -6.83
CA VAL A 5 5.20 6.96 -5.67
C VAL A 5 6.56 6.27 -5.76
N ARG A 6 7.43 6.43 -4.75
CA ARG A 6 8.82 5.92 -4.77
C ARG A 6 8.96 4.60 -4.02
N HIS A 7 7.86 3.87 -3.90
CA HIS A 7 7.71 2.59 -3.23
C HIS A 7 6.46 1.89 -3.79
N LEU A 8 6.20 0.66 -3.37
CA LEU A 8 4.88 0.05 -3.48
C LEU A 8 4.25 0.03 -2.09
N GLU A 9 2.98 0.34 -2.02
CA GLU A 9 2.22 0.36 -0.79
C GLU A 9 1.03 -0.59 -0.91
N LEU A 10 0.95 -1.57 -0.02
CA LEU A 10 -0.23 -2.43 0.11
C LEU A 10 -0.98 -2.03 1.37
N HIS A 11 -2.23 -1.62 1.20
CA HIS A 11 -3.14 -1.22 2.27
C HIS A 11 -4.12 -2.36 2.50
N ASP A 12 -4.01 -3.06 3.62
CA ASP A 12 -4.98 -4.07 4.03
C ASP A 12 -5.95 -3.42 5.03
N VAL A 13 -7.12 -3.01 4.55
CA VAL A 13 -8.17 -2.39 5.37
C VAL A 13 -9.10 -3.48 5.89
N THR A 14 -9.27 -3.60 7.20
CA THR A 14 -10.06 -4.68 7.81
C THR A 14 -11.41 -4.19 8.32
N TYR A 15 -12.41 -5.07 8.29
CA TYR A 15 -13.78 -4.80 8.70
C TYR A 15 -14.32 -5.91 9.60
N SER A 16 -15.14 -5.51 10.56
CA SER A 16 -15.88 -6.42 11.44
C SER A 16 -17.00 -7.16 10.68
N SER A 17 -17.63 -8.14 11.34
CA SER A 17 -18.77 -8.88 10.79
C SER A 17 -19.98 -7.99 10.44
N THR A 18 -20.06 -6.80 11.02
CA THR A 18 -21.10 -5.80 10.72
C THR A 18 -20.78 -4.90 9.52
N GLY A 19 -19.60 -5.04 8.92
CA GLY A 19 -19.12 -4.17 7.84
C GLY A 19 -18.53 -2.84 8.31
N LYS A 20 -18.47 -2.57 9.62
CA LYS A 20 -17.75 -1.41 10.16
C LYS A 20 -16.24 -1.61 10.09
N LEU A 21 -15.51 -0.54 9.77
CA LEU A 21 -14.05 -0.49 9.76
C LEU A 21 -13.50 -0.96 11.12
N SER A 22 -12.66 -1.99 11.10
CA SER A 22 -11.99 -2.52 12.29
C SER A 22 -10.52 -2.10 12.39
N GLY A 23 -9.86 -1.72 11.29
CA GLY A 23 -8.48 -1.21 11.33
C GLY A 23 -7.78 -1.30 9.98
N GLY A 24 -6.45 -1.25 10.00
CA GLY A 24 -5.63 -1.30 8.78
C GLY A 24 -4.22 -1.85 9.03
N ILE A 25 -3.60 -2.37 7.97
CA ILE A 25 -2.19 -2.75 7.91
C ILE A 25 -1.58 -2.17 6.63
N PHE A 26 -0.49 -1.46 6.77
CA PHE A 26 0.28 -0.90 5.67
C PHE A 26 1.58 -1.67 5.47
N TRP A 27 1.86 -2.03 4.22
CA TRP A 27 3.09 -2.67 3.81
C TRP A 27 3.82 -1.79 2.81
N VAL A 28 5.07 -1.45 3.10
CA VAL A 28 5.93 -0.69 2.19
C VAL A 28 6.97 -1.62 1.59
N TYR A 29 6.94 -1.76 0.28
CA TYR A 29 7.90 -2.54 -0.49
C TYR A 29 8.73 -1.64 -1.41
N GLN A 30 10.00 -2.01 -1.62
CA GLN A 30 10.88 -1.41 -2.64
C GLN A 30 10.96 0.12 -2.60
N LEU A 31 11.13 0.71 -1.41
CA LEU A 31 11.46 2.11 -1.29
C LEU A 31 12.73 2.43 -2.10
N GLU A 32 12.67 3.44 -2.97
CA GLU A 32 13.76 3.91 -3.85
C GLU A 32 14.88 4.60 -3.03
N LYS A 33 15.49 3.88 -2.09
CA LYS A 33 16.43 4.44 -1.12
C LYS A 33 17.68 5.06 -1.76
N TRP A 34 18.07 4.63 -2.97
CA TRP A 34 19.18 5.25 -3.71
C TRP A 34 18.95 6.74 -4.00
N ARG A 35 17.69 7.20 -4.03
CA ARG A 35 17.35 8.63 -4.13
C ARG A 35 17.94 9.48 -3.01
N VAL A 36 18.09 8.92 -1.81
CA VAL A 36 18.66 9.64 -0.65
C VAL A 36 20.06 10.17 -0.95
N THR A 37 20.89 9.39 -1.67
CA THR A 37 22.29 9.74 -1.95
C THR A 37 22.60 9.88 -3.44
N GLY A 38 21.59 9.84 -4.31
CA GLY A 38 21.77 9.82 -5.75
C GLY A 38 22.35 11.13 -6.28
N HIS A 39 23.56 11.08 -6.86
CA HIS A 39 24.28 12.24 -7.40
C HIS A 39 23.99 12.60 -8.86
N GLN A 40 23.13 11.86 -9.55
CA GLN A 40 23.24 11.75 -11.01
C GLN A 40 22.04 12.29 -11.79
N VAL A 41 20.91 12.63 -11.15
CA VAL A 41 19.81 13.32 -11.85
C VAL A 41 19.53 14.63 -11.15
N ARG A 42 20.31 15.67 -11.48
CA ARG A 42 20.13 17.04 -10.98
C ARG A 42 18.70 17.56 -11.21
N ALA A 43 18.00 17.03 -12.21
CA ALA A 43 16.60 17.32 -12.53
C ALA A 43 15.57 16.72 -11.56
N HIS A 44 15.96 15.92 -10.56
CA HIS A 44 15.04 15.34 -9.58
C HIS A 44 15.38 15.80 -8.16
N SER A 45 14.35 16.18 -7.41
CA SER A 45 14.45 16.42 -5.98
C SER A 45 14.64 15.10 -5.22
N ASN A 46 15.24 15.21 -4.03
CA ASN A 46 15.21 14.13 -3.04
C ASN A 46 13.78 13.93 -2.50
N PHE A 47 13.59 13.05 -1.52
CA PHE A 47 12.32 12.91 -0.81
C PHE A 47 11.88 14.25 -0.22
N HIS A 48 10.59 14.55 -0.37
CA HIS A 48 10.05 15.87 -0.02
C HIS A 48 10.28 16.24 1.44
N ILE A 49 10.27 15.24 2.33
CA ILE A 49 10.45 15.45 3.76
C ILE A 49 11.77 16.15 4.10
N PHE A 50 12.85 15.94 3.33
CA PHE A 50 14.11 16.66 3.55
C PHE A 50 13.97 18.16 3.32
N TYR A 51 13.22 18.57 2.28
CA TYR A 51 12.94 19.98 1.99
C TYR A 51 11.94 20.57 2.99
N TYR A 52 10.88 19.82 3.30
CA TYR A 52 9.86 20.22 4.29
C TYR A 52 10.50 20.52 5.64
N PHE A 53 11.33 19.59 6.12
CA PHE A 53 12.10 19.73 7.35
C PHE A 53 13.03 20.94 7.29
N TYR A 54 13.91 20.99 6.28
CA TYR A 54 14.94 22.02 6.20
C TYR A 54 14.35 23.43 6.14
N ASP A 55 13.39 23.68 5.26
CA ASP A 55 12.83 25.02 5.05
C ASP A 55 12.04 25.53 6.25
N THR A 56 11.38 24.61 6.97
CA THR A 56 10.66 24.99 8.19
C THR A 56 11.63 25.45 9.26
N HIS A 57 12.70 24.68 9.51
CA HIS A 57 13.70 25.06 10.50
C HIS A 57 14.54 26.27 10.07
N GLU A 58 14.75 26.49 8.76
CA GLU A 58 15.37 27.71 8.24
C GLU A 58 14.47 28.92 8.51
N SER A 59 13.17 28.82 8.19
CA SER A 59 12.20 29.89 8.42
C SER A 59 11.98 30.19 9.91
N GLU A 60 12.13 29.21 10.79
CA GLU A 60 11.95 29.35 12.24
C GLU A 60 13.25 29.70 12.97
N GLY A 61 14.39 29.74 12.28
CA GLY A 61 15.70 30.02 12.89
C GLY A 61 16.21 28.91 13.81
N THR A 62 15.71 27.68 13.64
CA THR A 62 16.00 26.53 14.52
C THR A 62 16.95 25.50 13.90
N LEU A 63 17.57 25.80 12.74
CA LEU A 63 18.58 24.93 12.10
C LEU A 63 19.77 24.59 13.01
N SER A 64 20.19 25.53 13.87
CA SER A 64 21.31 25.33 14.80
C SER A 64 21.07 24.21 15.81
N LYS A 65 19.80 23.95 16.18
CA LYS A 65 19.41 22.80 17.02
C LYS A 65 19.84 21.47 16.39
N TYR A 66 19.86 21.42 15.06
CA TYR A 66 20.16 20.22 14.29
C TYR A 66 21.57 20.25 13.67
N ASN A 67 22.44 21.14 14.13
CA ASN A 67 23.79 21.34 13.57
C ASN A 67 23.78 21.65 12.06
N LEU A 68 22.70 22.27 11.56
CA LEU A 68 22.55 22.67 10.17
C LEU A 68 22.79 24.18 10.00
N GLU A 69 23.23 24.55 8.81
CA GLU A 69 23.51 25.91 8.36
C GLU A 69 22.50 26.31 7.28
N GLY A 70 22.26 27.61 7.11
CA GLY A 70 21.33 28.16 6.12
C GLY A 70 21.85 28.07 4.67
N GLY A 71 20.95 28.25 3.70
CA GLY A 71 21.31 28.36 2.28
C GLY A 71 21.26 27.06 1.47
N ARG A 72 20.71 25.97 2.02
CA ARG A 72 20.48 24.67 1.34
C ARG A 72 21.72 24.04 0.66
N ASN A 73 22.93 24.34 1.14
CA ASN A 73 24.17 23.86 0.55
C ASN A 73 24.54 22.44 1.01
N TYR A 74 23.62 21.49 0.87
CA TYR A 74 23.83 20.09 1.24
C TYR A 74 23.80 19.18 0.02
N ARG A 75 24.80 18.31 -0.07
CA ARG A 75 25.02 17.32 -1.13
C ARG A 75 23.79 16.44 -1.38
N TYR A 76 23.00 16.13 -0.35
CA TYR A 76 21.76 15.34 -0.48
C TYR A 76 20.48 16.17 -0.67
N LEU A 77 20.46 17.49 -0.40
CA LEU A 77 19.32 18.35 -0.78
C LEU A 77 19.41 18.80 -2.25
N GLY A 78 20.62 18.78 -2.81
CA GLY A 78 20.91 19.17 -4.18
C GLY A 78 20.96 20.69 -4.35
N THR A 79 22.02 21.20 -4.96
CA THR A 79 22.19 22.63 -5.24
C THR A 79 21.39 23.05 -6.48
N ALA A 80 20.62 24.14 -6.36
CA ALA A 80 20.08 24.86 -7.51
C ALA A 80 21.24 25.59 -8.21
N GLY A 81 21.48 25.33 -9.51
CA GLY A 81 22.61 25.99 -10.18
C GLY A 81 22.95 25.53 -11.59
N SER A 82 21.99 25.10 -12.41
CA SER A 82 22.25 24.86 -13.84
C SER A 82 21.19 25.55 -14.68
N GLU A 83 21.63 26.27 -15.72
CA GLU A 83 20.80 26.97 -16.72
C GLU A 83 19.76 26.07 -17.43
N ASN A 84 19.85 24.74 -17.25
CA ASN A 84 18.91 23.76 -17.81
C ASN A 84 17.78 23.30 -16.87
N ASP A 85 17.68 23.82 -15.63
CA ASP A 85 16.62 23.45 -14.68
C ASP A 85 15.21 23.94 -15.10
N HIS A 86 15.10 24.87 -16.06
CA HIS A 86 13.84 25.47 -16.51
C HIS A 86 12.84 24.50 -17.18
N LYS A 87 13.20 23.24 -17.41
CA LYS A 87 12.31 22.22 -18.02
C LYS A 87 11.63 21.28 -17.01
N VAL A 88 11.94 21.39 -15.72
CA VAL A 88 11.32 20.57 -14.67
C VAL A 88 10.17 21.36 -14.04
N PRO A 89 8.95 20.79 -13.91
CA PRO A 89 7.87 21.47 -13.19
C PRO A 89 8.30 21.81 -11.75
N PRO A 90 7.89 22.96 -11.20
CA PRO A 90 8.25 23.35 -9.84
C PRO A 90 7.84 22.27 -8.84
N GLY A 91 8.77 21.93 -7.96
CA GLY A 91 8.61 20.94 -6.90
C GLY A 91 9.12 21.48 -5.56
N PRO A 92 9.43 20.58 -4.60
CA PRO A 92 9.90 20.99 -3.28
C PRO A 92 11.18 21.83 -3.33
N ARG A 93 12.01 21.69 -4.36
CA ARG A 93 13.21 22.52 -4.48
C ARG A 93 12.84 23.98 -4.77
N GLU A 94 11.82 24.24 -5.57
CA GLU A 94 11.43 25.57 -6.03
C GLU A 94 10.37 26.25 -5.14
N GLU A 95 9.73 25.52 -4.21
CA GLU A 95 8.60 26.02 -3.41
C GLU A 95 8.81 26.03 -1.87
N PRO A 96 9.76 26.81 -1.31
CA PRO A 96 10.03 26.83 0.13
C PRO A 96 8.81 27.13 1.01
N HIS A 97 7.98 28.10 0.62
CA HIS A 97 6.77 28.45 1.38
C HIS A 97 5.75 27.32 1.47
N ARG A 98 5.65 26.49 0.42
CA ARG A 98 4.77 25.32 0.40
C ARG A 98 5.31 24.23 1.32
N ASN A 99 6.63 24.04 1.32
CA ASN A 99 7.32 23.05 2.13
C ASN A 99 7.09 23.30 3.63
N ILE A 100 7.14 24.56 4.06
CA ILE A 100 6.84 24.94 5.45
C ILE A 100 5.44 24.49 5.86
N ARG A 101 4.42 24.75 5.03
CA ARG A 101 3.05 24.30 5.29
C ARG A 101 2.96 22.78 5.34
N LYS A 102 3.63 22.09 4.41
CA LYS A 102 3.61 20.63 4.34
C LYS A 102 4.33 19.95 5.50
N PHE A 103 5.35 20.57 6.07
CA PHE A 103 5.97 20.06 7.29
C PHE A 103 5.05 20.20 8.50
N LYS A 104 4.34 21.33 8.62
CA LYS A 104 3.34 21.53 9.69
C LYS A 104 2.18 20.53 9.57
N ASP A 105 1.70 20.25 8.36
CA ASP A 105 0.72 19.18 8.11
C ASP A 105 1.28 17.81 8.58
N PHE A 106 2.54 17.53 8.25
CA PHE A 106 3.21 16.27 8.62
C PHE A 106 3.36 16.12 10.14
N ASP A 107 3.84 17.14 10.85
CA ASP A 107 3.99 17.11 12.32
C ASP A 107 2.63 16.99 13.02
N LYS A 108 1.61 17.69 12.52
CA LYS A 108 0.23 17.52 13.00
C LYS A 108 -0.24 16.08 12.83
N ASN A 109 -0.04 15.47 11.66
CA ASN A 109 -0.43 14.07 11.43
C ASN A 109 0.28 13.09 12.37
N LEU A 110 1.56 13.32 12.68
CA LEU A 110 2.28 12.51 13.68
C LEU A 110 1.67 12.68 15.07
N THR A 111 1.28 13.90 15.44
CA THR A 111 0.61 14.19 16.71
C THR A 111 -0.76 13.52 16.79
N ASP A 112 -1.56 13.60 15.73
CA ASP A 112 -2.87 12.95 15.63
C ASP A 112 -2.76 11.42 15.68
N LEU A 113 -1.65 10.87 15.19
CA LEU A 113 -1.26 9.46 15.31
C LEU A 113 -0.54 9.15 16.64
N GLU A 114 -0.60 10.04 17.63
CA GLU A 114 -0.06 9.91 18.98
C GLU A 114 1.46 9.67 19.06
N PHE A 115 2.25 10.08 18.07
CA PHE A 115 3.72 10.04 18.19
C PHE A 115 4.17 11.02 19.26
N ASP A 116 4.92 10.55 20.25
CA ASP A 116 5.39 11.40 21.34
C ASP A 116 6.50 12.36 20.90
N ASP A 117 6.77 13.39 21.72
CA ASP A 117 7.73 14.44 21.37
C ASP A 117 9.16 13.90 21.14
N ASN A 118 9.56 12.84 21.87
CA ASN A 118 10.88 12.23 21.70
C ASN A 118 10.98 11.46 20.38
N GLN A 119 9.91 10.77 19.99
CA GLN A 119 9.78 10.08 18.72
C GLN A 119 9.82 11.06 17.54
N ARG A 120 9.07 12.17 17.63
CA ARG A 120 9.09 13.22 16.60
C ARG A 120 10.49 13.86 16.50
N GLU A 121 11.11 14.18 17.65
CA GLU A 121 12.46 14.73 17.69
C GLU A 121 13.52 13.77 17.10
N LEU A 122 13.40 12.46 17.31
CA LEU A 122 14.28 11.48 16.67
C LEU A 122 14.16 11.48 15.15
N ILE A 123 12.94 11.58 14.61
CA ILE A 123 12.72 11.68 13.16
C ILE A 123 13.51 12.88 12.62
N TYR A 124 13.38 14.04 13.28
CA TYR A 124 14.04 15.28 12.90
C TYR A 124 15.58 15.20 12.98
N ARG A 125 16.12 14.71 14.11
CA ARG A 125 17.55 14.50 14.28
C ARG A 125 18.12 13.52 13.25
N THR A 126 17.38 12.47 12.92
CA THR A 126 17.80 11.48 11.91
C THR A 126 17.82 12.08 10.50
N LEU A 127 16.83 12.90 10.14
CA LEU A 127 16.81 13.61 8.86
C LEU A 127 18.00 14.57 8.74
N ALA A 128 18.30 15.34 9.80
CA ALA A 128 19.46 16.22 9.84
C ALA A 128 20.80 15.44 9.76
N ALA A 129 20.91 14.33 10.49
CA ALA A 129 22.08 13.46 10.46
C ALA A 129 22.33 12.90 9.05
N ILE A 130 21.27 12.54 8.31
CA ILE A 130 21.39 12.09 6.91
C ILE A 130 21.95 13.20 6.03
N LEU A 131 21.47 14.45 6.18
CA LEU A 131 22.00 15.58 5.41
C LEU A 131 23.49 15.83 5.69
N LEU A 132 23.88 15.83 6.96
CA LEU A 132 25.28 16.01 7.38
C LEU A 132 26.18 14.85 6.98
N LEU A 133 25.68 13.61 6.95
CA LEU A 133 26.42 12.47 6.39
C LEU A 133 26.85 12.75 4.95
N GLY A 134 26.05 13.48 4.16
CA GLY A 134 26.41 13.87 2.80
C GLY A 134 27.68 14.73 2.72
N GLU A 135 27.93 15.54 3.74
CA GLU A 135 29.03 16.51 3.79
C GLU A 135 30.36 15.90 4.25
N ILE A 136 30.36 14.68 4.79
CA ILE A 136 31.58 14.00 5.20
C ILE A 136 32.46 13.72 3.97
N LYS A 137 33.68 14.28 3.99
CA LYS A 137 34.69 14.14 2.94
C LYS A 137 35.81 13.21 3.37
N PHE A 138 36.28 12.41 2.41
CA PHE A 138 37.39 11.49 2.59
C PHE A 138 38.56 11.88 1.69
N GLU A 139 39.76 11.77 2.22
CA GLU A 139 41.03 11.95 1.50
C GLU A 139 41.86 10.68 1.54
N LYS A 140 42.81 10.59 0.60
CA LYS A 140 43.77 9.50 0.52
C LYS A 140 44.95 9.81 1.42
N GLN A 141 45.15 9.01 2.46
CA GLN A 141 46.31 9.07 3.34
C GLN A 141 47.55 8.48 2.66
N ASP A 142 48.72 8.65 3.28
CA ASP A 142 50.02 8.16 2.78
C ASP A 142 50.05 6.64 2.52
N ASP A 143 49.26 5.87 3.28
CA ASP A 143 49.07 4.42 3.12
C ASP A 143 48.13 4.04 1.96
N GLY A 144 47.63 5.03 1.22
CA GLY A 144 46.68 4.88 0.13
C GLY A 144 45.25 4.58 0.59
N LYS A 145 44.96 4.67 1.89
CA LYS A 145 43.65 4.38 2.49
C LYS A 145 42.87 5.65 2.76
N ALA A 146 41.57 5.49 3.02
CA ALA A 146 40.69 6.60 3.36
C ALA A 146 40.97 7.13 4.77
N GLY A 147 41.08 8.45 4.87
CA GLY A 147 40.97 9.22 6.10
C GLY A 147 39.86 10.26 5.99
N LEU A 148 39.32 10.71 7.12
CA LEU A 148 38.43 11.86 7.15
C LEU A 148 39.25 13.14 6.95
N VAL A 149 38.76 14.03 6.09
CA VAL A 149 39.37 15.37 5.92
C VAL A 149 39.19 16.20 7.20
N GLU A 150 38.00 16.11 7.79
CA GLU A 150 37.63 16.77 9.04
C GLU A 150 36.72 15.84 9.85
N ASN A 151 36.87 15.88 11.18
CA ASN A 151 36.04 15.09 12.08
C ASN A 151 34.80 15.87 12.56
N ASP A 152 34.76 17.20 12.44
CA ASP A 152 33.68 18.03 13.00
C ASP A 152 32.30 17.63 12.48
N THR A 153 32.16 17.49 11.16
CA THR A 153 30.92 17.04 10.51
C THR A 153 30.51 15.63 10.98
N ALA A 154 31.46 14.70 11.12
CA ALA A 154 31.18 13.36 11.62
C ALA A 154 30.78 13.37 13.11
N ASN A 155 31.38 14.24 13.92
CA ASN A 155 31.04 14.42 15.33
C ASN A 155 29.63 15.01 15.50
N LYS A 156 29.25 15.97 14.66
CA LYS A 156 27.88 16.50 14.61
C LYS A 156 26.86 15.41 14.28
N VAL A 157 27.17 14.52 13.34
CA VAL A 157 26.33 13.33 13.05
C VAL A 157 26.24 12.41 14.25
N ALA A 158 27.37 12.13 14.91
CA ALA A 158 27.42 11.27 16.08
C ALA A 158 26.55 11.82 17.23
N GLN A 159 26.58 13.13 17.46
CA GLN A 159 25.75 13.82 18.44
C GLN A 159 24.25 13.70 18.12
N LEU A 160 23.84 13.92 16.88
CA LEU A 160 22.43 13.83 16.48
C LEU A 160 21.87 12.41 16.61
N LEU A 161 22.70 11.41 16.30
CA LEU A 161 22.38 9.99 16.43
C LEU A 161 22.67 9.43 17.83
N ASP A 162 23.17 10.26 18.75
CA ASP A 162 23.51 9.88 20.13
C ASP A 162 24.40 8.63 20.20
N VAL A 163 25.46 8.60 19.38
CA VAL A 163 26.49 7.54 19.32
C VAL A 163 27.88 8.10 19.63
N ASP A 164 28.82 7.22 19.98
CA ASP A 164 30.23 7.60 20.20
C ASP A 164 30.88 8.13 18.90
N ASP A 165 31.41 9.35 18.98
CA ASP A 165 31.99 10.11 17.87
C ASP A 165 33.25 9.42 17.31
N LYS A 166 34.13 8.96 18.19
CA LYS A 166 35.36 8.26 17.82
C LYS A 166 35.05 6.95 17.11
N LYS A 167 34.05 6.20 17.60
CA LYS A 167 33.62 4.94 17.02
C LYS A 167 32.97 5.16 15.66
N LEU A 168 32.14 6.19 15.48
CA LEU A 168 31.55 6.52 14.18
C LEU A 168 32.63 6.90 13.16
N CYS A 169 33.54 7.80 13.53
CA CYS A 169 34.67 8.18 12.68
C CYS A 169 35.51 6.95 12.27
N TRP A 170 35.75 6.05 13.21
CA TRP A 170 36.47 4.82 12.95
C TRP A 170 35.68 3.90 11.99
N ALA A 171 34.39 3.68 12.22
CA ALA A 171 33.54 2.80 11.39
C ALA A 171 33.34 3.33 9.95
N LEU A 172 33.44 4.64 9.73
CA LEU A 172 33.37 5.22 8.38
C LEU A 172 34.61 4.89 7.52
N CYS A 173 35.76 4.70 8.13
CA CYS A 173 37.03 4.48 7.43
C CYS A 173 37.52 3.02 7.52
N ASN A 174 36.96 2.20 8.42
CA ASN A 174 37.49 0.89 8.76
C ASN A 174 36.41 -0.19 8.73
N TYR A 175 36.84 -1.41 8.41
CA TYR A 175 36.04 -2.63 8.46
C TYR A 175 36.87 -3.80 9.00
N CYS A 176 36.22 -4.79 9.61
CA CYS A 176 36.85 -6.01 10.10
C CYS A 176 36.54 -7.17 9.17
N VAL A 177 37.57 -7.97 8.87
CA VAL A 177 37.43 -9.23 8.13
C VAL A 177 37.87 -10.37 9.02
N VAL A 178 37.04 -11.40 9.16
CA VAL A 178 37.41 -12.64 9.86
C VAL A 178 38.12 -13.56 8.87
N LEU A 179 39.42 -13.74 9.04
CA LEU A 179 40.24 -14.66 8.26
C LEU A 179 40.66 -15.82 9.15
N LYS A 180 40.24 -17.04 8.81
CA LYS A 180 40.60 -18.27 9.56
C LYS A 180 40.34 -18.19 11.08
N GLY A 181 39.28 -17.50 11.49
CA GLY A 181 38.91 -17.35 12.90
C GLY A 181 39.55 -16.16 13.62
N THR A 182 40.45 -15.40 12.99
CA THR A 182 41.04 -14.18 13.54
C THR A 182 40.44 -12.95 12.88
N ALA A 183 39.99 -11.98 13.69
CA ALA A 183 39.49 -10.70 13.20
C ALA A 183 40.66 -9.77 12.83
N ALA A 184 40.76 -9.41 11.56
CA ALA A 184 41.75 -8.46 11.05
C ALA A 184 41.07 -7.13 10.71
N ARG A 185 41.60 -6.04 11.26
CA ARG A 185 41.15 -4.67 10.93
C ARG A 185 41.73 -4.26 9.58
N ARG A 186 40.90 -3.67 8.72
CA ARG A 186 41.26 -3.14 7.41
C ARG A 186 40.70 -1.72 7.28
N LYS A 187 41.36 -0.90 6.48
CA LYS A 187 40.86 0.41 6.08
C LYS A 187 40.29 0.37 4.67
N HIS A 188 39.19 1.08 4.49
CA HIS A 188 38.59 1.35 3.19
C HIS A 188 39.53 2.17 2.30
N ASN A 189 39.39 2.02 0.98
CA ASN A 189 39.83 3.07 0.07
C ASN A 189 38.79 4.22 0.03
N VAL A 190 39.14 5.33 -0.61
CA VAL A 190 38.28 6.54 -0.64
C VAL A 190 36.89 6.26 -1.23
N GLU A 191 36.81 5.46 -2.30
CA GLU A 191 35.51 5.15 -2.93
C GLU A 191 34.68 4.19 -2.10
N GLU A 192 35.31 3.19 -1.46
CA GLU A 192 34.65 2.29 -0.52
C GLU A 192 34.11 3.03 0.70
N ALA A 193 34.85 4.02 1.23
CA ALA A 193 34.40 4.83 2.35
C ALA A 193 33.20 5.72 1.97
N ARG A 194 33.21 6.29 0.75
CA ARG A 194 32.06 7.01 0.17
C ARG A 194 30.85 6.10 0.01
N GLU A 195 31.04 4.90 -0.53
CA GLU A 195 29.97 3.90 -0.68
C GLU A 195 29.40 3.51 0.69
N ALA A 196 30.25 3.24 1.68
CA ALA A 196 29.84 2.87 3.04
C ALA A 196 29.02 3.98 3.72
N ARG A 197 29.47 5.23 3.63
CA ARG A 197 28.75 6.42 4.11
C ARG A 197 27.38 6.55 3.44
N ASP A 198 27.32 6.37 2.12
CA ASP A 198 26.06 6.45 1.38
C ASP A 198 25.10 5.33 1.76
N VAL A 199 25.60 4.11 1.91
CA VAL A 199 24.79 2.96 2.36
C VAL A 199 24.26 3.19 3.79
N LEU A 200 25.04 3.81 4.68
CA LEU A 200 24.56 4.22 6.00
C LEU A 200 23.41 5.24 5.91
N ALA A 201 23.55 6.29 5.10
CA ALA A 201 22.49 7.28 4.91
C ALA A 201 21.20 6.66 4.36
N ARG A 202 21.30 5.79 3.35
CA ARG A 202 20.15 5.03 2.80
C ARG A 202 19.54 4.10 3.84
N GLY A 203 20.38 3.42 4.62
CA GLY A 203 19.98 2.49 5.68
C GLY A 203 19.22 3.18 6.81
N LEU A 204 19.71 4.34 7.28
CA LEU A 204 19.03 5.18 8.27
C LEU A 204 17.65 5.59 7.79
N TYR A 205 17.56 6.16 6.57
CA TYR A 205 16.28 6.61 6.02
C TYR A 205 15.29 5.46 5.86
N PHE A 206 15.71 4.35 5.24
CA PHE A 206 14.85 3.19 5.00
C PHE A 206 14.31 2.60 6.32
N ARG A 207 15.18 2.42 7.32
CA ARG A 207 14.78 1.86 8.63
C ARG A 207 13.88 2.81 9.41
N LEU A 208 14.10 4.13 9.30
CA LEU A 208 13.23 5.13 9.89
C LEU A 208 11.82 5.07 9.30
N VAL A 209 11.70 5.00 7.97
CA VAL A 209 10.41 4.86 7.29
C VAL A 209 9.69 3.57 7.71
N ASP A 210 10.39 2.43 7.68
CA ASP A 210 9.83 1.16 8.14
C ASP A 210 9.35 1.22 9.60
N TRP A 211 10.11 1.86 10.49
CA TRP A 211 9.73 2.02 11.89
C TRP A 211 8.50 2.91 12.09
N ILE A 212 8.38 4.01 11.32
CA ILE A 212 7.18 4.85 11.33
C ILE A 212 5.97 4.03 10.91
N VAL A 213 6.06 3.28 9.81
CA VAL A 213 4.98 2.42 9.30
C VAL A 213 4.61 1.33 10.33
N ASN A 214 5.60 0.71 10.98
CA ASN A 214 5.37 -0.27 12.04
C ASN A 214 4.65 0.32 13.24
N THR A 215 5.03 1.53 13.63
CA THR A 215 4.38 2.25 14.72
C THR A 215 2.92 2.57 14.36
N ILE A 216 2.64 3.00 13.13
CA ILE A 216 1.27 3.22 12.65
C ILE A 216 0.45 1.92 12.67
N ASN A 217 1.02 0.83 12.14
CA ASN A 217 0.39 -0.50 12.13
C ASN A 217 0.05 -1.01 13.54
N LEU A 218 0.94 -0.77 14.51
CA LEU A 218 0.71 -1.12 15.90
C LEU A 218 -0.48 -0.33 16.47
N LYS A 219 -0.55 0.98 16.21
CA LYS A 219 -1.63 1.83 16.72
C LYS A 219 -2.99 1.49 16.11
N LEU A 220 -3.02 1.04 14.86
CA LEU A 220 -4.23 0.60 14.17
C LEU A 220 -4.65 -0.85 14.46
N SER A 221 -3.92 -1.56 15.34
CA SER A 221 -4.21 -2.97 15.66
C SER A 221 -5.25 -3.14 16.78
N LEU A 222 -5.42 -2.14 17.65
CA LEU A 222 -6.27 -2.25 18.84
C LEU A 222 -7.74 -2.50 18.48
N SER A 223 -8.29 -1.71 17.57
CA SER A 223 -9.68 -1.85 17.11
C SER A 223 -9.93 -3.21 16.43
N ARG A 224 -8.91 -3.75 15.75
CA ARG A 224 -8.98 -5.09 15.16
C ARG A 224 -9.08 -6.16 16.24
N ALA A 225 -8.39 -6.00 17.36
CA ALA A 225 -8.44 -6.92 18.49
C ALA A 225 -9.86 -6.98 19.09
N VAL A 226 -10.53 -5.83 19.17
CA VAL A 226 -11.86 -5.69 19.76
C VAL A 226 -12.98 -6.14 18.81
N PHE A 227 -12.96 -5.67 17.56
CA PHE A 227 -14.07 -5.86 16.61
C PHE A 227 -13.90 -7.06 15.68
N GLY A 228 -12.70 -7.65 15.64
CA GLY A 228 -12.35 -8.74 14.74
C GLY A 228 -12.08 -8.29 13.30
N ASP A 229 -11.59 -9.22 12.50
CA ASP A 229 -11.21 -9.02 11.09
C ASP A 229 -12.00 -10.01 10.21
N SER A 230 -13.31 -9.82 10.10
CA SER A 230 -14.19 -10.72 9.34
C SER A 230 -14.06 -10.53 7.83
N PHE A 231 -13.83 -9.29 7.39
CA PHE A 231 -13.62 -8.96 5.99
C PHE A 231 -12.41 -8.05 5.84
N PHE A 232 -11.83 -7.99 4.64
CA PHE A 232 -10.73 -7.10 4.34
C PHE A 232 -10.79 -6.63 2.88
N ILE A 233 -10.24 -5.45 2.62
CA ILE A 233 -10.02 -4.89 1.28
C ILE A 233 -8.54 -4.56 1.17
N ASN A 234 -7.89 -5.13 0.16
CA ASN A 234 -6.49 -4.87 -0.13
C ASN A 234 -6.39 -3.88 -1.30
N VAL A 235 -5.74 -2.75 -1.07
CA VAL A 235 -5.46 -1.74 -2.10
C VAL A 235 -3.96 -1.68 -2.33
N LEU A 236 -3.53 -2.03 -3.54
CA LEU A 236 -2.13 -1.91 -3.96
C LEU A 236 -1.94 -0.61 -4.74
N ASP A 237 -1.17 0.30 -4.17
CA ASP A 237 -0.61 1.45 -4.89
C ASP A 237 0.84 1.15 -5.29
N MET A 238 1.18 1.45 -6.54
CA MET A 238 2.48 1.11 -7.11
C MET A 238 2.96 2.20 -8.05
N PHE A 239 4.28 2.33 -8.16
CA PHE A 239 4.87 3.12 -9.24
C PHE A 239 4.48 2.59 -10.62
N GLY A 240 4.31 3.52 -11.55
CA GLY A 240 4.16 3.19 -12.97
C GLY A 240 5.47 2.69 -13.57
N PHE A 241 5.36 2.20 -14.80
CA PHE A 241 6.51 1.80 -15.61
C PHE A 241 7.42 3.01 -15.90
N GLU A 242 8.74 2.86 -15.74
CA GLU A 242 9.71 3.94 -15.88
C GLU A 242 10.59 3.75 -17.12
N CYS A 243 10.75 4.81 -17.91
CA CYS A 243 11.67 4.86 -19.03
C CYS A 243 12.34 6.24 -19.08
N TYR A 244 13.58 6.29 -18.65
CA TYR A 244 14.42 7.49 -18.70
C TYR A 244 15.48 7.38 -19.80
N PRO A 245 16.12 8.49 -20.20
CA PRO A 245 17.27 8.43 -21.12
C PRO A 245 18.42 7.56 -20.61
N LYS A 246 18.58 7.45 -19.29
CA LYS A 246 19.55 6.57 -18.63
C LYS A 246 18.85 5.75 -17.55
N ASN A 247 18.70 4.45 -17.76
CA ASN A 247 18.06 3.54 -16.81
C ASN A 247 19.13 2.72 -16.07
N SER A 248 18.93 2.50 -14.77
CA SER A 248 19.85 1.78 -13.89
C SER A 248 19.13 0.62 -13.18
N LEU A 249 19.77 -0.02 -12.20
CA LEU A 249 19.22 -1.13 -11.40
C LEU A 249 17.85 -0.80 -10.79
N GLU A 250 17.63 0.44 -10.37
CA GLU A 250 16.39 0.90 -9.76
C GLU A 250 15.22 0.81 -10.74
N GLN A 251 15.41 1.33 -11.96
CA GLN A 251 14.41 1.21 -13.04
C GLN A 251 14.20 -0.25 -13.44
N LEU A 252 15.27 -1.06 -13.44
CA LEU A 252 15.15 -2.50 -13.73
C LEU A 252 14.22 -3.18 -12.71
N PHE A 253 14.38 -2.88 -11.42
CA PHE A 253 13.48 -3.38 -10.37
C PHE A 253 12.04 -2.89 -10.59
N VAL A 254 11.85 -1.59 -10.82
CA VAL A 254 10.54 -0.98 -11.08
C VAL A 254 9.82 -1.67 -12.24
N ASN A 255 10.50 -1.80 -13.38
CA ASN A 255 9.95 -2.38 -14.59
C ASN A 255 9.72 -3.89 -14.46
N THR A 256 10.55 -4.60 -13.69
CA THR A 256 10.37 -6.04 -13.41
C THR A 256 9.15 -6.31 -12.52
N VAL A 257 8.82 -5.43 -11.57
CA VAL A 257 7.57 -5.56 -10.80
C VAL A 257 6.36 -5.27 -11.67
N ASN A 258 6.42 -4.23 -12.50
CA ASN A 258 5.38 -3.94 -13.49
C ASN A 258 5.14 -5.13 -14.42
N GLU A 259 6.20 -5.79 -14.89
CA GLU A 259 6.11 -7.00 -15.72
C GLU A 259 5.36 -8.14 -14.99
N GLN A 260 5.72 -8.40 -13.73
CA GLN A 260 5.08 -9.44 -12.89
C GLN A 260 3.59 -9.15 -12.63
N LEU A 261 3.23 -7.90 -12.35
CA LEU A 261 1.84 -7.50 -12.11
C LEU A 261 1.02 -7.52 -13.40
N GLN A 262 1.62 -7.16 -14.54
CA GLN A 262 0.98 -7.33 -15.85
C GLN A 262 0.74 -8.81 -16.16
N TYR A 263 1.68 -9.70 -15.84
CA TYR A 263 1.47 -11.14 -15.97
C TYR A 263 0.35 -11.62 -15.06
N HIS A 264 0.32 -11.19 -13.80
CA HIS A 264 -0.76 -11.52 -12.87
C HIS A 264 -2.13 -11.08 -13.40
N TYR A 265 -2.21 -9.87 -13.97
CA TYR A 265 -3.41 -9.39 -14.64
C TYR A 265 -3.82 -10.29 -15.80
N ASN A 266 -2.89 -10.61 -16.71
CA ASN A 266 -3.17 -11.44 -17.86
C ASN A 266 -3.69 -12.83 -17.44
N GLN A 267 -3.11 -13.41 -16.39
CA GLN A 267 -3.58 -14.67 -15.82
C GLN A 267 -5.00 -14.56 -15.26
N ARG A 268 -5.27 -13.55 -14.43
CA ARG A 268 -6.58 -13.35 -13.79
C ARG A 268 -7.70 -13.02 -14.77
N VAL A 269 -7.41 -12.19 -15.77
CA VAL A 269 -8.43 -11.66 -16.71
C VAL A 269 -8.67 -12.59 -17.89
N PHE A 270 -7.64 -13.24 -18.42
CA PHE A 270 -7.78 -14.05 -19.63
C PHE A 270 -7.61 -15.55 -19.35
N ALA A 271 -6.46 -15.95 -18.80
CA ALA A 271 -6.13 -17.38 -18.66
C ALA A 271 -7.11 -18.12 -17.74
N TRP A 272 -7.40 -17.55 -16.57
CA TRP A 272 -8.26 -18.18 -15.57
C TRP A 272 -9.73 -18.12 -15.95
N GLU A 273 -10.15 -17.12 -16.75
CA GLU A 273 -11.49 -17.09 -17.32
C GLU A 273 -11.70 -18.24 -18.30
N MET A 274 -10.74 -18.48 -19.21
CA MET A 274 -10.78 -19.62 -20.13
C MET A 274 -10.72 -20.97 -19.37
N GLN A 275 -9.87 -21.06 -18.35
CA GLN A 275 -9.76 -22.27 -17.53
C GLN A 275 -11.07 -22.59 -16.81
N GLU A 276 -11.73 -21.60 -16.22
CA GLU A 276 -13.03 -21.78 -15.55
C GLU A 276 -14.12 -22.21 -16.54
N GLN A 277 -14.12 -21.68 -17.77
CA GLN A 277 -15.06 -22.09 -18.81
C GLN A 277 -14.92 -23.58 -19.15
N ILE A 278 -13.68 -24.08 -19.27
CA ILE A 278 -13.38 -25.50 -19.50
C ILE A 278 -13.87 -26.35 -18.32
N GLU A 279 -13.54 -25.93 -17.09
CA GLU A 279 -13.92 -26.65 -15.87
C GLU A 279 -15.43 -26.76 -15.71
N GLU A 280 -16.16 -25.68 -16.00
CA GLU A 280 -17.61 -25.59 -15.93
C GLU A 280 -18.32 -26.20 -17.16
N GLY A 281 -17.57 -26.64 -18.17
CA GLY A 281 -18.10 -27.29 -19.37
C GLY A 281 -18.99 -26.37 -20.21
N ILE A 282 -18.69 -25.07 -20.22
CA ILE A 282 -19.40 -24.07 -21.02
C ILE A 282 -18.58 -23.74 -22.30
N PRO A 283 -19.20 -23.13 -23.33
CA PRO A 283 -18.49 -22.80 -24.56
C PRO A 283 -17.23 -21.97 -24.28
N LEU A 284 -16.07 -22.51 -24.65
CA LEU A 284 -14.79 -21.83 -24.50
C LEU A 284 -14.74 -20.64 -25.45
N GLN A 285 -14.47 -19.47 -24.90
CA GLN A 285 -14.15 -18.31 -25.68
C GLN A 285 -12.63 -18.16 -25.78
N SER A 286 -12.09 -18.25 -26.99
CA SER A 286 -10.67 -17.98 -27.20
C SER A 286 -10.38 -16.49 -26.99
N LEU A 287 -9.56 -16.18 -25.98
CA LEU A 287 -9.09 -14.85 -25.67
C LEU A 287 -7.61 -14.74 -26.03
N GLN A 288 -7.30 -13.90 -27.03
CA GLN A 288 -5.91 -13.59 -27.37
C GLN A 288 -5.41 -12.45 -26.49
N TYR A 289 -4.24 -12.62 -25.91
CA TYR A 289 -3.54 -11.60 -25.13
C TYR A 289 -2.04 -11.80 -25.25
N TYR A 290 -1.28 -10.73 -24.97
CA TYR A 290 0.17 -10.78 -25.00
C TYR A 290 0.72 -11.56 -23.78
N ASP A 291 1.37 -12.70 -24.03
CA ASP A 291 2.06 -13.45 -22.98
C ASP A 291 3.45 -12.89 -22.71
N ASN A 292 3.60 -12.30 -21.54
CA ASN A 292 4.85 -11.70 -21.09
C ASN A 292 5.65 -12.59 -20.13
N LYS A 293 5.21 -13.84 -19.92
CA LYS A 293 5.94 -14.84 -19.13
C LYS A 293 7.39 -15.07 -19.56
N PRO A 294 7.73 -15.14 -20.87
CA PRO A 294 9.12 -15.35 -21.29
C PRO A 294 10.07 -14.25 -20.77
N THR A 295 9.63 -12.98 -20.77
CA THR A 295 10.42 -11.87 -20.23
C THR A 295 10.63 -12.02 -18.72
N ILE A 296 9.59 -12.42 -17.97
CA ILE A 296 9.72 -12.68 -16.52
C ILE A 296 10.69 -13.82 -16.27
N ASP A 297 10.63 -14.90 -17.05
CA ASP A 297 11.51 -16.06 -16.88
C ASP A 297 12.98 -15.67 -17.08
N GLU A 298 13.30 -14.88 -18.10
CA GLU A 298 14.66 -14.39 -18.35
C GLU A 298 15.15 -13.39 -17.27
N LEU A 299 14.25 -12.68 -16.58
CA LEU A 299 14.61 -11.75 -15.49
C LEU A 299 14.77 -12.46 -14.13
N MET A 300 13.87 -13.38 -13.82
CA MET A 300 13.59 -13.81 -12.44
C MET A 300 13.84 -15.30 -12.17
N THR A 301 13.94 -16.17 -13.19
CA THR A 301 13.97 -17.63 -12.95
C THR A 301 15.37 -18.14 -12.60
N LYS A 302 15.47 -19.04 -11.62
CA LYS A 302 16.75 -19.66 -11.22
C LYS A 302 17.17 -20.74 -12.23
N PRO A 303 18.47 -20.96 -12.50
CA PRO A 303 19.63 -20.19 -12.02
C PRO A 303 20.03 -19.02 -12.93
N ASP A 304 19.55 -18.99 -14.17
CA ASP A 304 20.11 -18.14 -15.22
C ASP A 304 19.40 -16.78 -15.40
N GLY A 305 18.39 -16.47 -14.58
CA GLY A 305 17.69 -15.19 -14.66
C GLY A 305 18.63 -14.02 -14.38
N LEU A 306 18.43 -12.90 -15.07
CA LEU A 306 19.30 -11.72 -14.97
C LEU A 306 19.59 -11.31 -13.51
N LEU A 307 18.59 -11.30 -12.63
CA LEU A 307 18.77 -10.92 -11.23
C LEU A 307 19.56 -11.94 -10.39
N TYR A 308 19.67 -13.19 -10.84
CA TYR A 308 20.58 -14.18 -10.26
C TYR A 308 22.01 -13.97 -10.76
N ILE A 309 22.19 -13.67 -12.05
CA ILE A 309 23.51 -13.36 -12.64
C ILE A 309 24.12 -12.12 -11.96
N ILE A 310 23.32 -11.06 -11.77
CA ILE A 310 23.75 -9.84 -11.07
C ILE A 310 24.17 -10.17 -9.61
N ASP A 311 23.38 -10.98 -8.90
CA ASP A 311 23.68 -11.42 -7.53
C ASP A 311 24.96 -12.28 -7.44
N GLU A 312 25.17 -13.18 -8.40
CA GLU A 312 26.37 -14.01 -8.50
C GLU A 312 27.64 -13.17 -8.76
N SER A 313 27.54 -12.15 -9.61
CA SER A 313 28.67 -11.24 -9.89
C SER A 313 29.25 -10.58 -8.64
N ASN A 314 28.39 -10.23 -7.66
CA ASN A 314 28.81 -9.67 -6.37
C ASN A 314 29.33 -10.73 -5.40
N LYS A 315 28.73 -11.92 -5.37
CA LYS A 315 29.18 -13.02 -4.51
C LYS A 315 30.57 -13.51 -4.88
N ASN A 316 30.88 -13.54 -6.17
CA ASN A 316 32.16 -13.99 -6.70
C ASN A 316 33.16 -12.83 -6.90
N ASN A 317 32.75 -11.58 -6.64
CA ASN A 317 33.55 -10.37 -6.83
C ASN A 317 34.09 -10.19 -8.27
N GLN A 318 33.26 -10.54 -9.28
CA GLN A 318 33.62 -10.51 -10.70
C GLN A 318 33.10 -9.28 -11.46
N GLY A 319 32.20 -8.50 -10.84
CA GLY A 319 31.75 -7.20 -11.36
C GLY A 319 30.97 -7.29 -12.69
N ALA A 320 30.99 -6.20 -13.47
CA ALA A 320 30.19 -6.06 -14.68
C ALA A 320 30.59 -7.03 -15.80
N SER A 321 31.89 -7.35 -15.94
CA SER A 321 32.40 -8.20 -17.02
C SER A 321 31.79 -9.61 -17.00
N PHE A 322 31.54 -10.17 -15.81
CA PHE A 322 30.85 -11.45 -15.66
C PHE A 322 29.41 -11.41 -16.17
N ILE A 323 28.70 -10.30 -15.91
CA ILE A 323 27.32 -10.13 -16.39
C ILE A 323 27.30 -10.07 -17.92
N VAL A 324 28.24 -9.34 -18.53
CA VAL A 324 28.39 -9.27 -20.00
C VAL A 324 28.65 -10.67 -20.58
N GLU A 325 29.63 -11.39 -20.04
CA GLU A 325 29.99 -12.73 -20.52
C GLU A 325 28.81 -13.69 -20.43
N LYS A 326 28.07 -13.69 -19.31
CA LYS A 326 26.88 -14.53 -19.13
C LYS A 326 25.75 -14.17 -20.08
N LEU A 327 25.51 -12.88 -20.32
CA LEU A 327 24.47 -12.45 -21.26
C LEU A 327 24.85 -12.69 -22.73
N GLN A 328 26.13 -12.72 -23.07
CA GLN A 328 26.61 -13.05 -24.42
C GLN A 328 26.64 -14.57 -24.67
N SER A 329 26.99 -15.36 -23.65
CA SER A 329 27.08 -16.82 -23.75
C SER A 329 25.74 -17.53 -23.55
N SER A 330 24.74 -16.85 -22.98
CA SER A 330 23.41 -17.44 -22.77
C SER A 330 22.73 -17.71 -24.11
N PRO A 331 22.36 -18.96 -24.43
CA PRO A 331 21.58 -19.29 -25.62
C PRO A 331 20.10 -18.86 -25.50
N LYS A 332 19.71 -18.22 -24.40
CA LYS A 332 18.31 -17.97 -24.06
C LYS A 332 17.82 -16.61 -24.56
N GLY A 333 16.83 -16.69 -25.44
CA GLY A 333 15.69 -15.76 -25.46
C GLY A 333 15.86 -14.44 -26.22
N PRO A 334 14.82 -13.95 -26.92
CA PRO A 334 14.89 -12.66 -27.59
C PRO A 334 14.78 -11.47 -26.62
N ARG A 335 14.52 -11.68 -25.31
CA ARG A 335 14.01 -10.61 -24.44
C ARG A 335 15.12 -9.85 -23.72
N VAL A 336 16.12 -10.51 -23.15
CA VAL A 336 17.25 -9.87 -22.45
C VAL A 336 18.52 -10.05 -23.27
N LYS A 337 19.07 -8.95 -23.80
CA LYS A 337 20.23 -8.99 -24.70
C LYS A 337 21.21 -7.86 -24.45
N MET A 338 22.49 -8.13 -24.62
CA MET A 338 23.50 -7.06 -24.71
C MET A 338 23.21 -6.17 -25.92
N SER A 339 23.16 -4.86 -25.70
CA SER A 339 23.05 -3.85 -26.77
C SER A 339 24.42 -3.22 -27.09
N SER A 340 25.30 -3.13 -26.09
CA SER A 340 26.69 -2.68 -26.24
C SER A 340 27.58 -3.34 -25.18
N SER A 341 28.85 -2.98 -25.06
CA SER A 341 29.71 -3.47 -23.96
C SER A 341 29.33 -2.89 -22.58
N LYS A 342 28.51 -1.84 -22.54
CA LYS A 342 28.12 -1.12 -21.33
C LYS A 342 26.62 -1.13 -21.05
N GLU A 343 25.81 -1.63 -21.99
CA GLU A 343 24.36 -1.61 -21.89
C GLU A 343 23.76 -2.94 -22.34
N PHE A 344 22.72 -3.36 -21.63
CA PHE A 344 21.84 -4.44 -22.06
C PHE A 344 20.42 -3.90 -22.19
N SER A 345 19.60 -4.60 -22.96
CA SER A 345 18.20 -4.25 -23.18
C SER A 345 17.27 -5.37 -22.75
N VAL A 346 16.09 -4.99 -22.28
CA VAL A 346 14.99 -5.90 -21.95
C VAL A 346 13.76 -5.54 -22.78
N ALA A 347 13.17 -6.53 -23.44
CA ALA A 347 11.90 -6.38 -24.14
C ALA A 347 10.72 -6.62 -23.18
N HIS A 348 10.24 -5.52 -22.59
CA HIS A 348 9.09 -5.48 -21.69
C HIS A 348 7.76 -5.49 -22.45
N TYR A 349 6.64 -5.67 -21.74
CA TYR A 349 5.30 -5.59 -22.32
C TYR A 349 4.95 -4.22 -22.95
N THR A 350 5.61 -3.14 -22.53
CA THR A 350 5.44 -1.79 -23.06
C THR A 350 6.39 -1.45 -24.20
N GLY A 351 7.45 -2.24 -24.41
CA GLY A 351 8.50 -1.99 -25.38
C GLY A 351 9.90 -2.36 -24.89
N LYS A 352 10.90 -2.11 -25.74
CA LYS A 352 12.31 -2.38 -25.44
C LYS A 352 12.93 -1.23 -24.65
N ILE A 353 13.58 -1.53 -23.52
CA ILE A 353 14.32 -0.56 -22.71
C ILE A 353 15.78 -0.97 -22.61
N SER A 354 16.70 0.01 -22.69
CA SER A 354 18.13 -0.15 -22.42
C SER A 354 18.50 0.30 -21.01
N TYR A 355 19.38 -0.45 -20.37
CA TYR A 355 19.88 -0.25 -19.01
C TYR A 355 21.42 -0.15 -19.00
N ASP A 356 21.97 0.84 -18.29
CA ASP A 356 23.42 1.01 -18.09
C ASP A 356 23.93 0.02 -17.05
N LEU A 357 24.96 -0.73 -17.43
CA LEU A 357 25.57 -1.77 -16.61
C LEU A 357 26.65 -1.23 -15.65
N GLN A 358 27.19 -0.03 -15.87
CA GLN A 358 28.35 0.49 -15.14
C GLN A 358 28.16 0.49 -13.61
N ASP A 359 27.01 0.99 -13.15
CA ASP A 359 26.75 1.19 -11.73
C ASP A 359 26.01 0.01 -11.08
N ILE A 360 25.53 -0.97 -11.86
CA ILE A 360 24.69 -2.07 -11.36
C ILE A 360 25.41 -2.92 -10.29
N PRO A 361 26.66 -3.39 -10.47
CA PRO A 361 27.32 -4.21 -9.45
C PRO A 361 27.52 -3.48 -8.11
N SER A 362 27.87 -2.19 -8.14
CA SER A 362 28.05 -1.39 -6.93
C SER A 362 26.70 -1.18 -6.22
N LYS A 363 25.67 -0.76 -6.96
CA LYS A 363 24.31 -0.56 -6.42
C LYS A 363 23.70 -1.85 -5.90
N ASN A 364 24.00 -2.99 -6.52
CA ASN A 364 23.48 -4.29 -6.09
C ASN A 364 24.12 -4.79 -4.79
N ARG A 365 25.34 -4.36 -4.46
CA ARG A 365 26.03 -4.75 -3.22
C ARG A 365 25.20 -4.37 -2.00
N ASP A 366 24.77 -3.10 -1.94
CA ASP A 366 23.79 -2.55 -0.99
C ASP A 366 23.93 -3.09 0.45
N PHE A 367 25.17 -3.18 0.92
CA PHE A 367 25.52 -3.87 2.16
C PHE A 367 26.08 -2.89 3.18
N LEU A 368 25.37 -2.75 4.30
CA LEU A 368 25.81 -1.90 5.40
C LEU A 368 26.93 -2.60 6.20
N PRO A 369 28.12 -2.00 6.34
CA PRO A 369 29.21 -2.61 7.10
C PRO A 369 28.83 -2.95 8.56
N PRO A 370 29.25 -4.11 9.08
CA PRO A 370 28.97 -4.50 10.46
C PRO A 370 29.42 -3.48 11.50
N GLU A 371 30.53 -2.79 11.27
CA GLU A 371 31.10 -1.77 12.17
C GLU A 371 30.16 -0.58 12.33
N MET A 372 29.47 -0.18 11.25
CA MET A 372 28.46 0.86 11.28
C MET A 372 27.22 0.39 12.04
N ILE A 373 26.77 -0.85 11.80
CA ILE A 373 25.65 -1.45 12.53
C ILE A 373 25.95 -1.49 14.04
N GLU A 374 27.14 -1.95 14.42
CA GLU A 374 27.58 -2.02 15.82
C GLU A 374 27.75 -0.65 16.47
N THR A 375 28.04 0.38 15.70
CA THR A 375 28.08 1.76 16.21
C THR A 375 26.67 2.22 16.53
N MET A 376 25.72 2.04 15.62
CA MET A 376 24.32 2.43 15.82
C MET A 376 23.63 1.66 16.95
N ARG A 377 23.99 0.37 17.16
CA ARG A 377 23.49 -0.43 18.29
C ARG A 377 23.92 0.08 19.66
N LEU A 378 24.98 0.89 19.73
CA LEU A 378 25.46 1.50 20.97
C LEU A 378 24.87 2.89 21.21
N SER A 379 23.92 3.36 20.39
CA SER A 379 23.26 4.64 20.63
C SER A 379 22.58 4.66 22.00
N ASN A 380 22.58 5.82 22.68
CA ASN A 380 21.79 5.98 23.90
C ASN A 380 20.30 6.21 23.61
N ASP A 381 19.94 6.54 22.36
CA ASP A 381 18.55 6.59 21.90
C ASP A 381 18.00 5.18 21.70
N ASN A 382 16.94 4.85 22.44
CA ASN A 382 16.36 3.51 22.43
C ASN A 382 15.72 3.14 21.08
N VAL A 383 15.09 4.10 20.41
CA VAL A 383 14.44 3.82 19.13
C VAL A 383 15.50 3.68 18.04
N LEU A 384 16.52 4.55 18.00
CA LEU A 384 17.63 4.38 17.06
C LEU A 384 18.33 3.04 17.28
N LYS A 385 18.58 2.66 18.53
CA LYS A 385 19.12 1.33 18.88
C LYS A 385 18.24 0.22 18.29
N GLN A 386 16.92 0.30 18.47
CA GLN A 386 15.96 -0.68 17.90
C GLN A 386 16.06 -0.80 16.38
N LEU A 387 16.24 0.31 15.65
CA LEU A 387 16.42 0.30 14.20
C LEU A 387 17.60 -0.60 13.74
N PHE A 388 18.59 -0.82 14.60
CA PHE A 388 19.80 -1.60 14.28
C PHE A 388 19.96 -2.90 15.08
N THR A 389 19.22 -3.10 16.17
CA THR A 389 19.16 -4.38 16.88
C THR A 389 18.17 -5.35 16.24
N ASN A 390 17.05 -4.86 15.72
CA ASN A 390 16.01 -5.72 15.20
C ASN A 390 16.48 -6.44 13.93
N GLN A 391 15.96 -7.64 13.68
CA GLN A 391 16.32 -8.37 12.48
C GLN A 391 15.63 -7.80 11.25
N LEU A 392 16.08 -8.20 10.07
CA LEU A 392 15.43 -7.83 8.81
C LEU A 392 14.67 -9.03 8.25
N SER A 393 13.48 -8.78 7.71
CA SER A 393 12.69 -9.75 6.95
C SER A 393 13.41 -10.10 5.65
N LYS A 394 13.01 -11.20 4.98
CA LYS A 394 13.57 -11.53 3.66
C LYS A 394 13.34 -10.45 2.61
N SER A 395 12.30 -9.65 2.72
CA SER A 395 12.00 -8.50 1.88
C SER A 395 12.85 -7.26 2.22
N GLY A 396 13.66 -7.34 3.29
CA GLY A 396 14.56 -6.27 3.73
C GLY A 396 13.98 -5.36 4.79
N ASN A 397 12.70 -5.55 5.16
CA ASN A 397 12.01 -4.68 6.11
C ASN A 397 12.41 -4.93 7.57
N LEU A 398 12.36 -3.88 8.38
CA LEU A 398 12.66 -3.93 9.82
C LEU A 398 11.61 -4.75 10.58
N THR A 399 12.02 -5.81 11.29
CA THR A 399 11.10 -6.56 12.15
C THR A 399 10.84 -5.85 13.47
N MET A 400 9.61 -5.94 13.98
CA MET A 400 9.31 -5.50 15.35
C MET A 400 9.59 -6.63 16.35
N PRO A 401 10.17 -6.33 17.54
CA PRO A 401 10.37 -7.34 18.57
C PRO A 401 9.00 -7.84 19.03
N SER A 402 8.81 -9.16 19.09
CA SER A 402 7.56 -9.75 19.62
C SER A 402 7.42 -9.63 21.14
N ASP A 403 8.44 -9.11 21.83
CA ASP A 403 8.51 -8.98 23.29
C ASP A 403 9.05 -7.60 23.68
N GLN A 404 8.19 -6.59 23.78
CA GLN A 404 8.39 -5.43 24.64
C GLN A 404 7.11 -4.57 24.69
N SER A 405 6.15 -4.98 25.53
CA SER A 405 5.39 -4.14 26.49
C SER A 405 4.03 -4.74 26.82
N ALA A 406 3.97 -5.56 27.88
CA ALA A 406 2.85 -5.46 28.81
C ALA A 406 3.46 -5.42 30.22
N PRO A 407 3.14 -4.41 31.06
CA PRO A 407 3.50 -4.48 32.47
C PRO A 407 2.78 -5.71 33.06
N VAL A 408 3.53 -6.55 33.75
CA VAL A 408 2.99 -7.65 34.54
C VAL A 408 2.22 -7.04 35.71
N ALA A 409 0.95 -6.73 35.50
CA ALA A 409 0.04 -6.40 36.58
C ALA A 409 -0.37 -7.69 37.30
N THR A 410 0.21 -7.90 38.47
CA THR A 410 -0.25 -8.87 39.47
C THR A 410 -1.61 -8.40 40.02
N GLY A 411 -2.71 -8.77 39.35
CA GLY A 411 -4.06 -8.41 39.79
C GLY A 411 -5.17 -9.18 39.04
N LYS A 412 -6.21 -9.58 39.77
CA LYS A 412 -7.30 -10.47 39.31
C LYS A 412 -8.00 -9.94 38.04
N LYS A 413 -8.11 -10.80 37.02
CA LYS A 413 -8.49 -10.48 35.63
C LYS A 413 -9.96 -10.08 35.45
N LYS A 414 -10.20 -8.93 34.81
CA LYS A 414 -11.41 -8.66 34.01
C LYS A 414 -11.17 -9.09 32.55
N ARG A 415 -12.26 -9.40 31.84
CA ARG A 415 -12.41 -9.91 30.46
C ARG A 415 -11.46 -9.33 29.39
N TRP A 416 -10.94 -8.13 29.61
CA TRP A 416 -10.00 -7.40 28.75
C TRP A 416 -8.59 -8.01 28.67
N GLY A 417 -8.13 -8.69 29.73
CA GLY A 417 -6.80 -9.31 29.75
C GLY A 417 -6.63 -10.52 28.83
N GLN A 418 -7.73 -11.11 28.34
CA GLN A 418 -7.67 -12.21 27.36
C GLN A 418 -7.51 -11.71 25.91
N ALA A 419 -7.96 -10.48 25.59
CA ALA A 419 -7.81 -9.89 24.26
C ALA A 419 -6.35 -9.54 23.93
N LEU A 420 -5.59 -9.06 24.93
CA LEU A 420 -4.14 -8.80 24.82
C LEU A 420 -3.30 -10.08 24.67
N VAL A 421 -3.79 -11.23 25.16
CA VAL A 421 -3.10 -12.53 24.95
C VAL A 421 -3.29 -13.04 23.51
N ALA A 422 -4.39 -12.68 22.86
CA ALA A 422 -4.64 -12.97 21.43
C ALA A 422 -3.82 -12.09 20.47
N GLU A 423 -3.17 -11.04 20.99
CA GLU A 423 -2.25 -10.16 20.26
C GLU A 423 -1.02 -10.91 19.73
N LYS A 424 -0.60 -11.98 20.44
CA LYS A 424 0.54 -12.84 20.06
C LYS A 424 0.39 -13.56 18.71
N SER A 425 -0.81 -13.61 18.13
CA SER A 425 -1.09 -14.35 16.89
C SER A 425 -1.27 -13.46 15.66
N ARG A 426 -1.27 -12.12 15.78
CA ARG A 426 -1.65 -11.25 14.67
C ARG A 426 -0.45 -10.79 13.86
N ARG A 427 -0.58 -10.93 12.55
CA ARG A 427 0.51 -10.67 11.62
C ARG A 427 0.69 -9.16 11.42
N TYR A 428 1.63 -8.57 12.14
CA TYR A 428 2.23 -7.29 11.72
C TYR A 428 3.05 -7.52 10.46
N ASN A 429 3.48 -6.43 9.81
CA ASN A 429 4.24 -6.49 8.55
C ASN A 429 5.51 -7.38 8.61
N THR A 430 5.90 -7.83 9.81
CA THR A 430 7.10 -8.62 10.06
C THR A 430 6.86 -9.84 10.96
N THR A 431 5.86 -10.66 10.66
CA THR A 431 5.72 -11.94 11.39
C THR A 431 6.79 -12.92 10.95
N SER A 432 7.96 -12.88 11.61
CA SER A 432 9.04 -13.87 11.85
C SER A 432 9.27 -15.07 10.90
N ARG A 433 8.75 -15.09 9.67
CA ARG A 433 9.00 -16.17 8.71
C ARG A 433 10.31 -15.92 7.95
N GLY A 434 11.42 -16.20 8.63
CA GLY A 434 12.76 -16.27 8.04
C GLY A 434 13.56 -14.99 8.19
N GLU A 435 13.83 -14.63 9.43
CA GLU A 435 14.72 -13.54 9.82
C GLU A 435 16.17 -13.85 9.45
N TYR A 436 16.98 -12.82 9.21
CA TYR A 436 18.41 -12.98 9.08
C TYR A 436 19.17 -11.89 9.83
N SER A 437 20.39 -12.27 10.23
CA SER A 437 21.31 -11.38 10.91
C SER A 437 21.75 -10.27 9.96
N GLN A 438 21.69 -9.02 10.44
CA GLN A 438 22.20 -7.87 9.71
C GLN A 438 23.72 -7.93 9.45
N THR A 439 24.45 -8.77 10.20
CA THR A 439 25.91 -8.85 10.13
C THR A 439 26.42 -10.17 9.54
N ARG A 440 25.58 -11.21 9.43
CA ARG A 440 25.99 -12.52 8.89
C ARG A 440 25.44 -12.72 7.47
N ARG A 441 26.37 -12.84 6.51
CA ARG A 441 26.18 -13.02 5.05
C ARG A 441 25.65 -11.77 4.35
N MET A 442 26.42 -11.28 3.37
CA MET A 442 26.03 -10.18 2.49
C MET A 442 24.78 -10.56 1.70
N ARG A 443 23.76 -9.70 1.75
CA ARG A 443 22.56 -9.82 0.94
C ARG A 443 22.50 -8.68 -0.05
N THR A 444 22.40 -9.03 -1.33
CA THR A 444 22.35 -8.05 -2.42
C THR A 444 20.95 -7.46 -2.56
N ALA A 445 20.87 -6.28 -3.18
CA ALA A 445 19.61 -5.63 -3.53
C ALA A 445 18.73 -6.56 -4.39
N SER A 446 19.32 -7.29 -5.35
CA SER A 446 18.59 -8.25 -6.19
C SER A 446 18.01 -9.42 -5.39
N ALA A 447 18.72 -9.93 -4.37
CA ALA A 447 18.21 -10.99 -3.51
C ALA A 447 17.07 -10.50 -2.59
N THR A 448 17.12 -9.25 -2.16
CA THR A 448 16.04 -8.59 -1.40
C THR A 448 14.82 -8.32 -2.29
N PHE A 449 15.03 -7.75 -3.47
CA PHE A 449 14.01 -7.48 -4.49
C PHE A 449 13.23 -8.74 -4.88
N ARG A 450 13.93 -9.85 -5.17
CA ARG A 450 13.29 -11.12 -5.54
C ARG A 450 12.41 -11.67 -4.42
N ALA A 451 12.86 -11.54 -3.18
CA ALA A 451 12.07 -11.96 -2.02
C ALA A 451 10.83 -11.08 -1.81
N ALA A 452 10.98 -9.75 -1.89
CA ALA A 452 9.87 -8.81 -1.79
C ALA A 452 8.84 -9.01 -2.91
N SER A 453 9.29 -9.23 -4.15
CA SER A 453 8.38 -9.50 -5.29
C SER A 453 7.56 -10.77 -5.09
N LEU A 454 8.20 -11.85 -4.62
CA LEU A 454 7.52 -13.11 -4.34
C LEU A 454 6.52 -12.99 -3.19
N GLU A 455 6.85 -12.22 -2.15
CA GLU A 455 5.96 -11.94 -1.03
C GLU A 455 4.72 -11.15 -1.49
N LEU A 456 4.93 -10.07 -2.24
CA LEU A 456 3.85 -9.27 -2.83
C LEU A 456 2.90 -10.15 -3.67
N LEU A 457 3.43 -10.91 -4.62
CA LEU A 457 2.61 -11.78 -5.48
C LEU A 457 1.85 -12.84 -4.69
N ARG A 458 2.43 -13.37 -3.59
CA ARG A 458 1.72 -14.30 -2.70
C ARG A 458 0.56 -13.63 -1.98
N ASN A 459 0.76 -12.41 -1.48
CA ASN A 459 -0.29 -11.63 -0.82
C ASN A 459 -1.43 -11.26 -1.78
N LEU A 460 -1.13 -11.10 -3.08
CA LEU A 460 -2.14 -10.87 -4.13
C LEU A 460 -2.81 -12.17 -4.62
N ALA A 461 -2.12 -13.31 -4.57
CA ALA A 461 -2.61 -14.59 -5.10
C ALA A 461 -3.46 -15.38 -4.10
N ILE A 462 -3.14 -15.32 -2.80
CA ILE A 462 -3.75 -16.12 -1.74
C ILE A 462 -4.40 -15.17 -0.73
N GLY A 463 -5.67 -15.37 -0.39
CA GLY A 463 -6.28 -14.67 0.74
C GLY A 463 -5.49 -14.99 2.02
N GLN A 464 -5.46 -14.09 3.01
CA GLN A 464 -4.55 -14.20 4.16
C GLN A 464 -4.70 -15.50 5.01
N ASP A 465 -5.77 -16.26 4.80
CA ASP A 465 -6.14 -17.52 5.44
C ASP A 465 -5.69 -18.79 4.68
N GLY A 466 -5.02 -18.67 3.54
CA GLY A 466 -4.68 -19.84 2.70
C GLY A 466 -5.87 -20.35 1.88
N SER A 467 -7.03 -19.69 1.97
CA SER A 467 -8.12 -19.84 1.04
C SER A 467 -7.77 -19.10 -0.25
N VAL A 468 -7.98 -19.75 -1.40
CA VAL A 468 -8.02 -19.04 -2.68
C VAL A 468 -9.11 -17.98 -2.53
N THR A 469 -8.69 -16.71 -2.56
CA THR A 469 -9.52 -15.52 -2.35
C THR A 469 -10.99 -15.76 -2.70
N MET A 470 -11.85 -15.88 -1.68
CA MET A 470 -13.31 -15.83 -1.85
C MET A 470 -13.80 -14.40 -2.21
N GLY A 471 -12.89 -13.43 -2.37
CA GLY A 471 -13.14 -12.06 -2.85
C GLY A 471 -12.56 -11.83 -4.24
N GLY A 472 -13.26 -11.08 -5.09
CA GLY A 472 -12.82 -10.73 -6.44
C GLY A 472 -11.63 -9.76 -6.45
N THR A 473 -10.75 -9.89 -7.43
CA THR A 473 -9.69 -8.89 -7.71
C THR A 473 -10.23 -7.84 -8.67
N HIS A 474 -10.10 -6.56 -8.30
CA HIS A 474 -10.48 -5.43 -9.14
C HIS A 474 -9.22 -4.73 -9.67
N PHE A 475 -9.22 -4.39 -10.96
CA PHE A 475 -8.10 -3.73 -11.61
C PHE A 475 -8.51 -2.33 -12.06
N VAL A 476 -7.75 -1.32 -11.66
CA VAL A 476 -7.90 0.06 -12.13
C VAL A 476 -6.70 0.38 -13.04
N ARG A 477 -6.97 0.72 -14.31
CA ARG A 477 -5.93 1.08 -15.29
C ARG A 477 -5.88 2.59 -15.45
N CYS A 478 -4.88 3.22 -14.85
CA CYS A 478 -4.63 4.65 -15.01
C CYS A 478 -3.94 4.92 -16.35
N ILE A 479 -4.49 5.83 -17.16
CA ILE A 479 -3.92 6.24 -18.45
C ILE A 479 -3.45 7.67 -18.35
N ARG A 480 -2.20 7.92 -18.75
CA ARG A 480 -1.64 9.27 -18.82
C ARG A 480 -2.05 9.94 -20.12
N ALA A 481 -2.72 11.09 -20.03
CA ALA A 481 -3.21 11.83 -21.20
C ALA A 481 -2.10 12.52 -22.01
N ASP A 482 -1.06 13.05 -21.33
CA ASP A 482 0.07 13.71 -21.97
C ASP A 482 1.37 13.61 -21.14
N LEU A 483 2.52 13.81 -21.79
CA LEU A 483 3.84 13.77 -21.13
C LEU A 483 4.28 15.09 -20.48
N THR A 484 3.60 16.20 -20.76
CA THR A 484 3.94 17.53 -20.24
C THR A 484 3.48 17.73 -18.79
N GLY A 485 2.40 17.04 -18.37
CA GLY A 485 1.81 17.16 -17.04
C GLY A 485 0.95 18.40 -16.86
N GLN A 486 0.44 18.97 -17.94
CA GLN A 486 -0.49 20.10 -17.91
C GLN A 486 -1.94 19.59 -17.86
N PRO A 487 -2.83 20.21 -17.07
CA PRO A 487 -4.24 19.87 -17.11
C PRO A 487 -4.79 20.11 -18.53
N HIS A 488 -5.76 19.29 -18.94
CA HIS A 488 -6.37 19.32 -20.28
C HIS A 488 -5.42 18.99 -21.45
N GLY A 489 -4.18 18.55 -21.19
CA GLY A 489 -3.31 18.00 -22.22
C GLY A 489 -3.81 16.65 -22.72
N PHE A 490 -3.78 16.43 -24.04
CA PHE A 490 -4.11 15.13 -24.65
C PHE A 490 -3.19 14.85 -25.84
N GLN A 491 -2.41 13.78 -25.75
CA GLN A 491 -1.51 13.32 -26.81
C GLN A 491 -2.02 11.97 -27.33
N PRO A 492 -2.70 11.93 -28.51
CA PRO A 492 -3.37 10.74 -29.00
C PRO A 492 -2.45 9.51 -29.10
N GLU A 493 -1.21 9.69 -29.54
CA GLU A 493 -0.25 8.58 -29.69
C GLU A 493 0.18 7.99 -28.34
N VAL A 494 0.39 8.85 -27.33
CA VAL A 494 0.76 8.42 -25.97
C VAL A 494 -0.38 7.61 -25.34
N VAL A 495 -1.62 8.04 -25.53
CA VAL A 495 -2.80 7.31 -25.05
C VAL A 495 -2.97 6.00 -25.82
N ARG A 496 -2.87 6.02 -27.15
CA ARG A 496 -2.98 4.83 -28.01
C ARG A 496 -1.97 3.75 -27.65
N GLN A 497 -0.71 4.12 -27.45
CA GLN A 497 0.33 3.18 -27.05
C GLN A 497 0.04 2.53 -25.69
N GLN A 498 -0.44 3.31 -24.71
CA GLN A 498 -0.83 2.78 -23.40
C GLN A 498 -2.03 1.84 -23.48
N LEU A 499 -3.07 2.17 -24.27
CA LEU A 499 -4.24 1.31 -24.44
C LEU A 499 -3.88 -0.06 -25.02
N ARG A 500 -2.92 -0.10 -25.95
CA ARG A 500 -2.36 -1.34 -26.50
C ARG A 500 -1.52 -2.09 -25.46
N ALA A 501 -0.55 -1.41 -24.82
CA ALA A 501 0.36 -2.05 -23.86
C ALA A 501 -0.36 -2.62 -22.63
N LEU A 502 -1.39 -1.92 -22.14
CA LEU A 502 -2.16 -2.34 -20.96
C LEU A 502 -3.32 -3.30 -21.29
N ALA A 503 -3.43 -3.74 -22.55
CA ALA A 503 -4.48 -4.65 -23.04
C ALA A 503 -5.92 -4.19 -22.74
N VAL A 504 -6.15 -2.87 -22.73
CA VAL A 504 -7.46 -2.29 -22.38
C VAL A 504 -8.51 -2.70 -23.42
N ILE A 505 -8.16 -2.61 -24.70
CA ILE A 505 -9.05 -2.98 -25.80
C ILE A 505 -9.35 -4.48 -25.78
N ASP A 506 -8.34 -5.31 -25.55
CA ASP A 506 -8.49 -6.77 -25.51
C ASP A 506 -9.35 -7.20 -24.33
N THR A 507 -9.21 -6.52 -23.18
CA THR A 507 -10.07 -6.74 -22.01
C THR A 507 -11.49 -6.31 -22.26
N ALA A 508 -11.72 -5.16 -22.92
CA ALA A 508 -13.08 -4.74 -23.27
C ALA A 508 -13.76 -5.75 -24.19
N ARG A 509 -13.05 -6.23 -25.22
CA ARG A 509 -13.54 -7.30 -26.12
C ARG A 509 -13.80 -8.60 -25.38
N ALA A 510 -12.90 -9.00 -24.48
CA ALA A 510 -13.06 -10.19 -23.65
C ALA A 510 -14.32 -10.10 -22.79
N ARG A 511 -14.54 -8.98 -22.09
CA ARG A 511 -15.72 -8.76 -21.24
C ARG A 511 -17.02 -8.66 -22.01
N GLN A 512 -17.01 -8.06 -23.21
CA GLN A 512 -18.21 -7.94 -24.05
C GLN A 512 -18.67 -9.31 -24.56
N LYS A 513 -17.74 -10.13 -25.03
CA LYS A 513 -18.02 -11.46 -25.58
C LYS A 513 -18.12 -12.55 -24.51
N GLY A 514 -17.51 -12.36 -23.35
CA GLY A 514 -17.45 -13.31 -22.23
C GLY A 514 -18.64 -13.24 -21.30
N TYR A 515 -18.49 -13.86 -20.13
CA TYR A 515 -19.51 -13.86 -19.07
C TYR A 515 -18.95 -13.11 -17.88
N SER A 516 -19.23 -11.80 -17.82
CA SER A 516 -18.65 -10.90 -16.82
C SER A 516 -19.05 -11.25 -15.39
N HIS A 517 -20.22 -11.85 -15.20
CA HIS A 517 -20.79 -12.17 -13.89
C HIS A 517 -21.01 -13.68 -13.74
N ARG A 518 -20.50 -14.24 -12.64
CA ARG A 518 -20.38 -15.69 -12.42
C ARG A 518 -20.79 -16.00 -10.98
N VAL A 519 -21.87 -16.73 -10.79
CA VAL A 519 -22.48 -16.92 -9.46
C VAL A 519 -22.76 -18.39 -9.21
N GLY A 520 -22.29 -18.92 -8.07
CA GLY A 520 -22.62 -20.27 -7.66
C GLY A 520 -24.12 -20.44 -7.43
N PHE A 521 -24.66 -21.64 -7.67
CA PHE A 521 -26.11 -21.90 -7.57
C PHE A 521 -26.72 -21.48 -6.22
N ALA A 522 -26.03 -21.78 -5.12
CA ALA A 522 -26.48 -21.41 -3.78
C ALA A 522 -26.63 -19.89 -3.62
N GLU A 523 -25.62 -19.14 -4.05
CA GLU A 523 -25.63 -17.68 -3.97
C GLU A 523 -26.65 -17.07 -4.94
N PHE A 524 -26.77 -17.62 -6.15
CA PHE A 524 -27.71 -17.15 -7.16
C PHE A 524 -29.17 -17.27 -6.70
N ILE A 525 -29.56 -18.44 -6.19
CA ILE A 525 -30.89 -18.67 -5.65
C ILE A 525 -31.13 -17.82 -4.40
N ARG A 526 -30.17 -17.81 -3.45
CA ARG A 526 -30.28 -17.01 -2.23
C ARG A 526 -30.53 -15.54 -2.54
N ARG A 527 -29.83 -14.99 -3.52
CA ARG A 527 -29.88 -13.56 -3.87
C ARG A 527 -31.08 -13.18 -4.74
N TYR A 528 -31.49 -14.03 -5.67
CA TYR A 528 -32.45 -13.63 -6.71
C TYR A 528 -33.79 -14.39 -6.70
N LYS A 529 -33.99 -15.41 -5.86
CA LYS A 529 -35.22 -16.22 -5.88
C LYS A 529 -36.51 -15.38 -5.77
N PHE A 530 -36.50 -14.36 -4.92
CA PHE A 530 -37.68 -13.52 -4.66
C PHE A 530 -38.07 -12.63 -5.85
N LEU A 531 -37.22 -12.54 -6.89
CA LEU A 531 -37.55 -11.82 -8.12
C LEU A 531 -38.45 -12.64 -9.05
N ALA A 532 -38.43 -13.98 -8.95
CA ALA A 532 -39.05 -14.88 -9.92
C ALA A 532 -39.96 -15.95 -9.30
N PHE A 533 -39.87 -16.17 -8.00
CA PHE A 533 -40.64 -17.16 -7.25
C PHE A 533 -41.49 -16.46 -6.19
N ASP A 534 -42.68 -16.99 -5.96
CA ASP A 534 -43.56 -16.57 -4.87
C ASP A 534 -42.98 -16.99 -3.50
N PHE A 535 -43.46 -16.36 -2.43
CA PHE A 535 -42.88 -16.53 -1.09
C PHE A 535 -43.11 -17.93 -0.49
N ASP A 536 -44.13 -18.64 -0.98
CA ASP A 536 -44.56 -19.97 -0.55
C ASP A 536 -43.97 -21.09 -1.42
N GLU A 537 -43.33 -20.77 -2.54
CA GLU A 537 -42.63 -21.75 -3.37
C GLU A 537 -41.37 -22.28 -2.68
N ASN A 538 -41.28 -23.60 -2.49
CA ASN A 538 -40.07 -24.24 -1.98
C ASN A 538 -39.02 -24.38 -3.10
N VAL A 539 -38.01 -23.49 -3.10
CA VAL A 539 -36.95 -23.46 -4.11
C VAL A 539 -35.67 -24.10 -3.57
N GLU A 540 -35.42 -25.34 -4.01
CA GLU A 540 -34.17 -26.04 -3.72
C GLU A 540 -32.99 -25.47 -4.54
N VAL A 541 -31.76 -25.61 -4.03
CA VAL A 541 -30.54 -25.17 -4.71
C VAL A 541 -30.14 -26.20 -5.78
N THR A 542 -30.79 -26.12 -6.94
CA THR A 542 -30.54 -27.01 -8.07
C THR A 542 -30.22 -26.23 -9.35
N LYS A 543 -29.58 -26.90 -10.31
CA LYS A 543 -29.29 -26.34 -11.63
C LYS A 543 -30.58 -25.95 -12.36
N GLU A 544 -31.61 -26.76 -12.20
CA GLU A 544 -32.94 -26.62 -12.81
C GLU A 544 -33.66 -25.39 -12.26
N ASN A 545 -33.60 -25.15 -10.94
CA ASN A 545 -34.23 -23.97 -10.34
C ASN A 545 -33.50 -22.68 -10.71
N CYS A 546 -32.17 -22.72 -10.86
CA CYS A 546 -31.42 -21.59 -11.41
C CYS A 546 -31.87 -21.28 -12.85
N ARG A 547 -32.06 -22.32 -13.67
CA ARG A 547 -32.60 -22.19 -15.03
C ARG A 547 -34.01 -21.61 -15.05
N LEU A 548 -34.88 -22.13 -14.18
CA LEU A 548 -36.27 -21.70 -14.09
C LEU A 548 -36.38 -20.21 -13.72
N LEU A 549 -35.54 -19.75 -12.78
CA LEU A 549 -35.43 -18.33 -12.42
C LEU A 549 -35.13 -17.47 -13.66
N LEU A 550 -34.08 -17.82 -14.41
CA LEU A 550 -33.65 -17.07 -15.59
C LEU A 550 -34.74 -17.03 -16.67
N VAL A 551 -35.44 -18.15 -16.88
CA VAL A 551 -36.53 -18.27 -17.85
C VAL A 551 -37.76 -17.44 -17.43
N ARG A 552 -38.15 -17.48 -16.15
CA ARG A 552 -39.28 -16.68 -15.63
C ARG A 552 -39.00 -15.18 -15.74
N LEU A 553 -37.75 -14.77 -15.54
CA LEU A 553 -37.31 -13.39 -15.74
C LEU A 553 -37.09 -13.01 -17.22
N LYS A 554 -37.29 -13.95 -18.16
CA LYS A 554 -37.09 -13.76 -19.61
C LYS A 554 -35.70 -13.22 -19.95
N MET A 555 -34.69 -13.69 -19.23
CA MET A 555 -33.30 -13.30 -19.47
C MET A 555 -32.73 -14.07 -20.64
N GLU A 556 -31.81 -13.45 -21.38
CA GLU A 556 -31.14 -14.04 -22.55
C GLU A 556 -29.61 -14.02 -22.38
N GLY A 557 -28.90 -14.72 -23.27
CA GLY A 557 -27.43 -14.73 -23.31
C GLY A 557 -26.73 -15.33 -22.09
N TRP A 558 -27.45 -16.08 -21.25
CA TRP A 558 -26.90 -16.79 -20.09
C TRP A 558 -26.51 -18.22 -20.43
N VAL A 559 -25.57 -18.77 -19.66
CA VAL A 559 -25.21 -20.20 -19.71
C VAL A 559 -25.15 -20.76 -18.29
N ILE A 560 -25.51 -22.03 -18.14
CA ILE A 560 -25.46 -22.72 -16.85
C ILE A 560 -24.39 -23.80 -16.92
N GLY A 561 -23.34 -23.62 -16.10
CA GLY A 561 -22.24 -24.56 -15.97
C GLY A 561 -22.61 -25.79 -15.13
N LYS A 562 -21.59 -26.37 -14.50
CA LYS A 562 -21.71 -27.50 -13.57
C LYS A 562 -22.09 -27.03 -12.17
N SER A 563 -21.57 -25.89 -11.73
CA SER A 563 -21.77 -25.36 -10.37
C SER A 563 -22.20 -23.88 -10.32
N LYS A 564 -22.10 -23.16 -11.45
CA LYS A 564 -22.35 -21.71 -11.53
C LYS A 564 -23.29 -21.33 -12.68
N VAL A 565 -23.94 -20.19 -12.51
CA VAL A 565 -24.65 -19.44 -13.54
C VAL A 565 -23.70 -18.38 -14.11
N PHE A 566 -23.63 -18.33 -15.44
CA PHE A 566 -22.79 -17.40 -16.20
C PHE A 566 -23.67 -16.39 -16.93
N LEU A 567 -23.44 -15.10 -16.64
CA LEU A 567 -24.26 -14.00 -17.12
C LEU A 567 -23.42 -12.97 -17.87
N LYS A 568 -24.03 -12.35 -18.89
CA LYS A 568 -23.50 -11.16 -19.56
C LYS A 568 -23.60 -9.93 -18.67
N TYR A 569 -22.85 -8.88 -19.01
CA TYR A 569 -22.82 -7.63 -18.25
C TYR A 569 -24.21 -6.98 -18.13
N TYR A 570 -25.02 -7.02 -19.20
CA TYR A 570 -26.37 -6.45 -19.20
C TYR A 570 -27.35 -7.22 -18.29
N ASN A 571 -27.11 -8.50 -18.03
CA ASN A 571 -27.95 -9.30 -17.14
C ASN A 571 -27.78 -8.91 -15.67
N GLU A 572 -26.57 -8.51 -15.26
CA GLU A 572 -26.31 -7.99 -13.92
C GLU A 572 -27.00 -6.65 -13.68
N GLU A 573 -26.95 -5.76 -14.67
CA GLU A 573 -27.65 -4.48 -14.62
C GLU A 573 -29.17 -4.67 -14.54
N PHE A 574 -29.72 -5.57 -15.37
CA PHE A 574 -31.13 -5.93 -15.34
C PHE A 574 -31.58 -6.47 -13.98
N LEU A 575 -30.85 -7.44 -13.42
CA LEU A 575 -31.14 -8.00 -12.10
C LEU A 575 -31.05 -6.95 -10.99
N SER A 576 -30.09 -6.03 -11.07
CA SER A 576 -29.91 -4.95 -10.09
C SER A 576 -31.08 -3.97 -10.11
N ARG A 577 -31.55 -3.56 -11.30
CA ARG A 577 -32.74 -2.69 -11.44
C ARG A 577 -34.02 -3.34 -10.90
N LEU A 578 -34.21 -4.64 -11.18
CA LEU A 578 -35.34 -5.40 -10.64
C LEU A 578 -35.25 -5.50 -9.10
N TYR A 579 -34.07 -5.78 -8.58
CA TYR A 579 -33.81 -5.84 -7.14
C TYR A 579 -34.16 -4.52 -6.46
N GLU A 580 -33.67 -3.38 -6.96
CA GLU A 580 -33.97 -2.05 -6.44
C GLU A 580 -35.47 -1.74 -6.46
N THR A 581 -36.17 -2.12 -7.52
CA THR A 581 -37.62 -1.93 -7.65
C THR A 581 -38.38 -2.68 -6.56
N GLN A 582 -37.96 -3.89 -6.22
CA GLN A 582 -38.56 -4.66 -5.13
C GLN A 582 -38.17 -4.11 -3.76
N VAL A 583 -36.92 -3.68 -3.57
CA VAL A 583 -36.45 -3.05 -2.31
C VAL A 583 -37.23 -1.77 -1.99
N LYS A 584 -37.62 -0.98 -2.99
CA LYS A 584 -38.50 0.18 -2.78
C LYS A 584 -39.83 -0.19 -2.09
N LYS A 585 -40.31 -1.44 -2.22
CA LYS A 585 -41.51 -1.91 -1.51
C LYS A 585 -41.30 -2.10 -0.01
N ILE A 586 -40.05 -2.27 0.45
CA ILE A 586 -39.69 -2.37 1.87
C ILE A 586 -40.10 -1.11 2.64
N VAL A 587 -40.17 0.05 1.97
CA VAL A 587 -40.65 1.31 2.55
C VAL A 587 -42.04 1.15 3.16
N LYS A 588 -42.91 0.31 2.59
CA LYS A 588 -44.24 0.01 3.17
C LYS A 588 -44.11 -0.67 4.53
N VAL A 589 -43.22 -1.65 4.65
CA VAL A 589 -42.94 -2.37 5.91
C VAL A 589 -42.32 -1.41 6.93
N GLN A 590 -41.38 -0.58 6.52
CA GLN A 590 -40.76 0.44 7.38
C GLN A 590 -41.81 1.43 7.91
N CYS A 591 -42.73 1.91 7.06
CA CYS A 591 -43.82 2.78 7.46
C CYS A 591 -44.72 2.12 8.51
N MET A 592 -45.11 0.86 8.29
CA MET A 592 -45.93 0.10 9.25
C MET A 592 -45.20 -0.10 10.59
N MET A 593 -43.91 -0.43 10.55
CA MET A 593 -43.09 -0.61 11.76
C MET A 593 -42.93 0.69 12.53
N ARG A 594 -42.63 1.81 11.85
CA ARG A 594 -42.55 3.14 12.48
C ARG A 594 -43.88 3.52 13.13
N ALA A 595 -45.00 3.28 12.47
CA ALA A 595 -46.33 3.52 13.03
C ALA A 595 -46.61 2.63 14.26
N PHE A 596 -46.21 1.36 14.23
CA PHE A 596 -46.33 0.45 15.38
C PHE A 596 -45.48 0.91 16.57
N LEU A 597 -44.21 1.24 16.34
CA LEU A 597 -43.30 1.74 17.37
C LEU A 597 -43.80 3.06 17.96
N ALA A 598 -44.29 3.99 17.13
CA ALA A 598 -44.87 5.24 17.58
C ALA A 598 -46.11 5.01 18.48
N LYS A 599 -47.04 4.12 18.08
CA LYS A 599 -48.21 3.76 18.89
C LYS A 599 -47.82 3.11 20.22
N ARG A 600 -46.80 2.24 20.22
CA ARG A 600 -46.28 1.59 21.44
C ARG A 600 -45.65 2.60 22.38
N ASN A 601 -44.77 3.47 21.86
CA ASN A 601 -44.10 4.50 22.63
C ASN A 601 -45.11 5.52 23.18
N PHE A 602 -46.14 5.89 22.41
CA PHE A 602 -47.22 6.75 22.88
C PHE A 602 -48.02 6.10 24.01
N LYS A 603 -48.39 4.81 23.90
CA LYS A 603 -49.03 4.07 25.00
C LYS A 603 -48.13 3.98 26.23
N GLY A 604 -46.84 3.75 26.07
CA GLY A 604 -45.87 3.74 27.16
C GLY A 604 -45.77 5.10 27.87
N LYS A 605 -45.67 6.19 27.11
CA LYS A 605 -45.69 7.57 27.65
C LYS A 605 -47.01 7.90 28.34
N MET A 606 -48.15 7.46 27.79
CA MET A 606 -49.47 7.66 28.40
C MET A 606 -49.64 6.86 29.70
N GLN A 607 -49.14 5.63 29.77
CA GLN A 607 -49.12 4.83 30.99
C GLN A 607 -48.21 5.46 32.04
N ALA A 608 -46.99 5.88 31.68
CA ALA A 608 -46.09 6.60 32.60
C ALA A 608 -46.70 7.94 33.09
N ARG A 609 -47.43 8.66 32.24
CA ARG A 609 -48.18 9.86 32.61
C ARG A 609 -49.35 9.57 33.57
N GLN A 610 -50.07 8.46 33.37
CA GLN A 610 -51.11 8.02 34.31
C GLN A 610 -50.52 7.55 35.65
N SER A 611 -49.38 6.86 35.63
CA SER A 611 -48.67 6.45 36.85
C SER A 611 -48.17 7.64 37.65
N SER A 612 -47.59 8.65 36.98
CA SER A 612 -47.14 9.89 37.63
C SER A 612 -48.28 10.76 38.13
N LEU A 613 -49.43 10.81 37.44
CA LEU A 613 -50.64 11.46 37.94
C LEU A 613 -51.22 10.74 39.16
N LYS A 614 -51.21 9.39 39.16
CA LYS A 614 -51.61 8.59 40.33
C LYS A 614 -50.64 8.80 41.50
N GLN A 615 -49.34 8.83 41.26
CA GLN A 615 -48.34 9.11 42.29
C GLN A 615 -48.51 10.51 42.88
N LYS A 616 -48.69 11.55 42.04
CA LYS A 616 -49.01 12.91 42.51
C LYS A 616 -50.30 12.96 43.33
N SER A 617 -51.34 12.23 42.96
CA SER A 617 -52.57 12.16 43.75
C SER A 617 -52.40 11.41 45.08
N ILE A 618 -51.46 10.46 45.17
CA ILE A 618 -51.12 9.76 46.42
C ILE A 618 -50.25 10.66 47.31
N ASP A 619 -49.29 11.38 46.72
CA ASP A 619 -48.44 12.33 47.43
C ASP A 619 -49.24 13.53 47.95
N GLU A 620 -50.24 14.03 47.19
CA GLU A 620 -51.20 15.05 47.67
C GLU A 620 -52.15 14.51 48.75
N ALA A 621 -52.56 13.24 48.68
CA ALA A 621 -53.36 12.57 49.72
C ALA A 621 -52.55 12.19 50.97
N GLY A 622 -51.22 12.30 50.94
CA GLY A 622 -50.34 12.12 52.10
C GLY A 622 -50.13 13.38 52.95
N VAL A 623 -50.52 14.56 52.47
CA VAL A 623 -50.20 15.84 53.14
C VAL A 623 -51.25 16.26 54.19
N ASP A 624 -52.44 15.68 54.20
CA ASP A 624 -53.52 16.08 55.14
C ASP A 624 -53.56 15.29 56.47
N HIS A 625 -52.70 14.30 56.69
CA HIS A 625 -52.65 13.56 57.97
C HIS A 625 -51.24 13.11 58.37
N ALA A 626 -50.41 14.03 58.88
CA ALA A 626 -49.38 13.72 59.89
C ALA A 626 -48.83 15.00 60.55
N GLY A 627 -49.66 15.66 61.36
CA GLY A 627 -49.20 16.55 62.42
C GLY A 627 -49.15 15.79 63.74
N ALA A 628 -47.97 15.83 64.39
CA ALA A 628 -47.68 15.53 65.80
C ALA A 628 -47.16 14.13 66.21
N SER A 629 -45.91 14.17 66.69
CA SER A 629 -45.31 13.48 67.86
C SER A 629 -44.71 12.07 67.72
N GLY A 630 -43.42 11.96 68.12
CA GLY A 630 -42.94 10.87 68.98
C GLY A 630 -41.71 10.07 68.51
N ASN A 631 -40.60 10.24 69.23
CA ASN A 631 -39.27 9.62 69.16
C ASN A 631 -39.13 8.08 68.99
N ASN A 632 -37.94 7.71 68.48
CA ASN A 632 -37.07 6.54 68.72
C ASN A 632 -37.54 5.13 68.33
N GLU A 633 -36.81 4.48 67.41
CA GLU A 633 -35.86 3.37 67.72
C GLU A 633 -35.19 2.83 66.43
N GLU A 634 -33.93 2.42 66.58
CA GLU A 634 -33.15 1.66 65.59
C GLU A 634 -33.73 0.25 65.40
N SER A 635 -33.78 -0.26 64.16
CA SER A 635 -33.55 -1.70 63.87
C SER A 635 -33.49 -1.99 62.37
N GLU A 636 -32.33 -2.51 61.98
CA GLU A 636 -32.04 -3.61 61.05
C GLU A 636 -32.76 -3.74 59.69
N GLU A 637 -31.94 -3.79 58.64
CA GLU A 637 -32.25 -4.37 57.32
C GLU A 637 -32.70 -5.84 57.42
N PRO A 638 -33.40 -6.36 56.40
CA PRO A 638 -32.65 -7.24 55.50
C PRO A 638 -32.96 -7.02 54.00
N ILE A 639 -31.86 -6.86 53.25
CA ILE A 639 -31.48 -7.61 52.04
C ILE A 639 -32.65 -8.20 51.22
N ASN A 640 -32.85 -7.67 50.00
CA ASN A 640 -33.15 -8.54 48.87
C ASN A 640 -32.38 -8.10 47.62
N GLU A 641 -31.73 -9.09 47.01
CA GLU A 641 -30.78 -9.00 45.93
C GLU A 641 -31.48 -8.80 44.57
N GLY A 642 -30.85 -8.00 43.71
CA GLY A 642 -30.70 -8.33 42.29
C GLY A 642 -31.77 -7.86 41.31
N GLN A 643 -31.62 -6.63 40.78
CA GLN A 643 -31.98 -6.31 39.39
C GLN A 643 -30.88 -5.48 38.69
N PRO A 644 -30.62 -5.72 37.40
CA PRO A 644 -29.45 -5.20 36.70
C PRO A 644 -29.62 -3.74 36.26
N VAL A 645 -28.51 -3.02 36.38
CA VAL A 645 -28.26 -1.65 35.94
C VAL A 645 -28.45 -1.55 34.42
N VAL A 646 -29.40 -0.71 33.99
CA VAL A 646 -29.47 -0.18 32.62
C VAL A 646 -28.62 1.09 32.62
N GLU A 647 -27.51 1.06 31.89
CA GLU A 647 -26.70 2.23 31.61
C GLU A 647 -27.51 3.23 30.77
N GLU A 648 -27.49 4.50 31.22
CA GLU A 648 -28.07 5.66 30.57
C GLU A 648 -27.39 5.90 29.21
N GLU A 649 -28.13 5.80 28.11
CA GLU A 649 -27.73 6.40 26.84
C GLU A 649 -28.16 7.88 26.85
N GLY A 650 -27.17 8.75 26.78
CA GLY A 650 -27.32 10.20 26.77
C GLY A 650 -28.13 10.71 25.58
N GLU A 651 -28.92 11.73 25.89
CA GLU A 651 -29.67 12.56 24.96
C GLU A 651 -28.72 13.21 23.93
N PHE A 652 -29.01 12.99 22.64
CA PHE A 652 -28.52 13.88 21.58
C PHE A 652 -29.65 14.88 21.29
N GLU A 653 -29.39 16.13 21.63
CA GLU A 653 -30.18 17.28 21.22
C GLU A 653 -30.10 17.44 19.69
N ASP A 654 -31.28 17.49 19.08
CA ASP A 654 -31.48 18.02 17.74
C ASP A 654 -31.22 19.54 17.79
N ASP A 655 -30.35 20.06 16.91
CA ASP A 655 -30.58 21.42 16.42
C ASP A 655 -30.08 21.68 14.99
N GLU A 656 -30.92 22.47 14.32
CA GLU A 656 -30.73 23.30 13.13
C GLU A 656 -30.55 22.68 11.73
N THR A 657 -31.70 22.59 11.07
CA THR A 657 -31.99 23.09 9.71
C THR A 657 -30.92 23.94 9.01
N ILE A 658 -30.50 23.51 7.82
CA ILE A 658 -30.09 24.42 6.73
C ILE A 658 -30.93 24.07 5.49
N ASP A 659 -31.80 25.00 5.12
CA ASP A 659 -32.57 24.97 3.87
C ASP A 659 -31.67 25.23 2.65
N GLY A 660 -31.95 24.47 1.59
CA GLY A 660 -32.21 24.97 0.25
C GLY A 660 -31.12 25.72 -0.53
N TYR A 661 -30.54 25.05 -1.53
CA TYR A 661 -30.41 25.61 -2.87
C TYR A 661 -30.83 24.56 -3.90
N GLY A 662 -31.84 24.93 -4.69
CA GLY A 662 -32.44 24.10 -5.73
C GLY A 662 -31.53 23.90 -6.93
N ILE A 663 -31.69 22.74 -7.57
CA ILE A 663 -31.28 22.53 -8.95
C ILE A 663 -32.57 22.50 -9.74
N GLU A 664 -32.85 23.62 -10.41
CA GLU A 664 -33.85 23.71 -11.47
C GLU A 664 -33.46 22.73 -12.58
N GLY A 665 -34.44 21.95 -13.02
CA GLY A 665 -34.33 21.14 -14.22
C GLY A 665 -34.51 22.02 -15.45
N ASP A 666 -33.59 21.89 -16.39
CA ASP A 666 -33.82 22.27 -17.77
C ASP A 666 -33.95 20.98 -18.60
N ASP A 667 -35.20 20.64 -18.90
CA ASP A 667 -35.59 19.82 -20.04
C ASP A 667 -35.68 20.73 -21.28
N ASN A 668 -34.77 20.57 -22.24
CA ASN A 668 -35.05 20.68 -23.68
C ASN A 668 -33.76 20.56 -24.50
N GLU A 669 -33.64 19.48 -25.27
CA GLU A 669 -33.40 19.56 -26.73
C GLU A 669 -33.31 18.13 -27.29
N THR A 670 -34.48 17.63 -27.68
CA THR A 670 -34.63 16.51 -28.62
C THR A 670 -34.26 17.01 -30.02
N ALA A 671 -33.03 16.75 -30.46
CA ALA A 671 -32.66 16.89 -31.86
C ALA A 671 -33.05 15.61 -32.62
N ILE A 672 -34.09 15.75 -33.45
CA ILE A 672 -34.52 14.85 -34.50
C ILE A 672 -33.43 14.87 -35.58
N ILE A 673 -32.83 13.73 -35.91
CA ILE A 673 -32.09 13.54 -37.16
C ILE A 673 -32.91 12.58 -38.01
N ASN A 674 -33.54 13.15 -39.03
CA ASN A 674 -34.07 12.44 -40.19
C ASN A 674 -32.89 12.14 -41.11
N ASP A 675 -32.64 10.87 -41.40
CA ASP A 675 -31.83 10.46 -42.54
C ASP A 675 -32.76 9.68 -43.48
N ASP A 676 -33.15 10.34 -44.56
CA ASP A 676 -33.73 9.73 -45.75
C ASP A 676 -33.25 10.56 -46.93
N GLU A 677 -32.26 10.03 -47.66
CA GLU A 677 -32.08 10.18 -49.11
C GLU A 677 -30.91 9.27 -49.53
N GLY A 678 -31.26 8.19 -50.22
CA GLY A 678 -30.30 7.40 -50.98
C GLY A 678 -30.08 8.01 -52.36
N GLU A 679 -28.93 7.72 -52.95
CA GLU A 679 -28.83 7.46 -54.39
C GLU A 679 -27.57 6.65 -54.70
N ASN A 680 -27.70 5.86 -55.77
CA ASN A 680 -26.82 4.80 -56.24
C ASN A 680 -25.56 5.33 -56.97
N GLU A 681 -24.52 4.51 -57.07
CA GLU A 681 -23.85 4.08 -58.33
C GLU A 681 -22.61 3.21 -57.97
N GLU A 682 -22.62 1.93 -58.34
CA GLU A 682 -21.81 1.29 -59.41
C GLU A 682 -20.31 1.14 -59.05
N VAL A 683 -19.89 -0.07 -58.64
CA VAL A 683 -19.20 -1.11 -59.44
C VAL A 683 -17.88 -0.64 -60.04
N GLU A 684 -16.76 -1.12 -59.48
CA GLU A 684 -15.62 -1.59 -60.28
C GLU A 684 -14.82 -2.64 -59.49
N GLU A 685 -14.72 -3.83 -60.09
CA GLU A 685 -13.82 -4.92 -59.72
C GLU A 685 -12.38 -4.54 -60.07
N GLY A 686 -11.42 -4.97 -59.24
CA GLY A 686 -9.99 -4.85 -59.54
C GLY A 686 -9.15 -5.69 -58.57
N ASP A 687 -8.69 -6.83 -59.08
CA ASP A 687 -7.72 -7.76 -58.49
C ASP A 687 -6.32 -7.15 -58.27
N GLU A 688 -5.44 -7.96 -57.64
CA GLU A 688 -3.97 -7.84 -57.39
C GLU A 688 -3.66 -7.63 -55.89
N VAL A 689 -3.32 -8.66 -55.09
CA VAL A 689 -2.11 -9.52 -55.08
C VAL A 689 -0.81 -8.70 -55.12
N GLU A 690 -0.14 -8.52 -53.97
CA GLU A 690 1.26 -8.95 -53.79
C GLU A 690 1.73 -8.80 -52.33
N GLU A 691 2.63 -9.72 -51.98
CA GLU A 691 3.32 -9.93 -50.71
C GLU A 691 4.43 -8.89 -50.49
N GLU A 692 4.59 -8.41 -49.24
CA GLU A 692 5.84 -8.47 -48.43
C GLU A 692 5.61 -7.91 -47.02
#